data_AF-A0AAP4ECD8-F1
#
_entry.id   AF-A0AAP4ECD8-F1
#
_cell.length_a   1.000
_cell.length_b   1.000
_cell.length_c   1.000
_cell.angle_alpha   90.00
_cell.angle_beta   90.00
_cell.angle_gamma   90.00
#
_symmetry.space_group_name_H-M   'P 1'
#
loop_
_entity.id
_entity.type
_entity.pdbx_description
1 polymer ?
#
loop_
_entity_poly.entity_id
_entity_poly.type
_entity_poly.pdbx_seq_one_letter_code
_entity_poly.pdbx_strand_id
1 'polypeptide(L)'
;MFRIRKLGIIVFMTFVLFLQMGLNGVICTVNQANAASLGAVPIEGYDAVFVLDTSYSMRDTDPEGIAAEVINMFMDLSDADRTRVGFVAYNHNVVASKPLTSIAVAAQKSQIQQDIRTLNRSGYTDLGLGLRKGSELLAAGASQGRQPFMILLSDGETDFGASSGSRSKGDSNNDVSSVIKSAQTKGYPVYTIGLNHDGTVNRQELERIASQTGGASFITSSAEDLPEILNRIFASQIRSKLVPIAAITTTGEMQELTVTLPDSSMEEANLVLLSEHPLLETQLYSNSENVRRYKSSRYAILKIEHPQAGKVKLKLRGIRGDLVKINLLGSYRLEAEATMGGKQATATHGDKPVQLLKGQATPFQAQLLLPNSQKLTDEAVYTSLQAHIIVTPKGGTAKKVPMTYKSGAFHTEYAFPQTRDYTWQLSLDSPQWYRKGTVHKVHAANAAPQVLKDLTIRLVKEDGDSRRSLSDFIIDPNHDKLNYKLDSEASGDAVHAEINGNDLLLSELHTGDTQLKITATDPEGASSSATLTVSVQSRYTAIKWTVAISVVVAAFLYWFLRPKPQFAGRIEGYFLATASGQEIPVKSWPLTSFPGRKVSLQELFRTLDVHEPLPEAERILFSAGKKGSLIVKHDTRCALQHGKIRLARNKKAVMEYSDKLYITFEDGVTEIELRYKAIKPNTSVYTDHIQAPTG
;
A
#
# COMPACT_ATOMS: atom_id res chain seq x y z
N MET A 1 36.08 2.57 -53.76
CA MET A 1 34.71 2.07 -54.04
C MET A 1 34.56 0.72 -53.32
N PHE A 2 34.57 0.65 -51.98
CA PHE A 2 33.45 0.89 -51.05
C PHE A 2 32.17 0.10 -51.39
N ARG A 3 32.22 -1.23 -51.27
CA ARG A 3 31.09 -2.13 -50.95
C ARG A 3 31.67 -3.51 -50.65
N ILE A 4 31.01 -4.26 -49.77
CA ILE A 4 31.46 -5.55 -49.18
C ILE A 4 32.30 -5.38 -47.91
N ARG A 5 31.67 -4.86 -46.85
CA ARG A 5 31.95 -5.19 -45.43
C ARG A 5 30.86 -4.59 -44.53
N LYS A 6 29.61 -5.00 -44.74
CA LYS A 6 28.47 -4.74 -43.82
C LYS A 6 27.44 -5.88 -43.92
N LEU A 7 27.89 -7.13 -43.72
CA LEU A 7 26.99 -8.29 -43.71
C LEU A 7 27.25 -9.26 -42.55
N GLY A 8 27.78 -8.75 -41.43
CA GLY A 8 28.02 -9.55 -40.21
C GLY A 8 27.60 -8.89 -38.90
N ILE A 9 27.00 -7.69 -38.95
CA ILE A 9 26.64 -6.89 -37.75
C ILE A 9 25.11 -6.69 -37.61
N ILE A 10 24.31 -7.26 -38.53
CA ILE A 10 22.82 -7.15 -38.52
C ILE A 10 22.15 -8.51 -38.19
N VAL A 11 22.88 -9.44 -37.57
CA VAL A 11 22.32 -10.76 -37.15
C VAL A 11 22.37 -10.97 -35.63
N PHE A 12 22.96 -10.05 -34.85
CA PHE A 12 23.01 -10.18 -33.39
C PHE A 12 22.30 -9.04 -32.63
N MET A 13 21.71 -8.08 -33.35
CA MET A 13 21.01 -6.92 -32.79
C MET A 13 19.53 -6.88 -33.20
N THR A 14 18.96 -8.07 -33.39
CA THR A 14 17.54 -8.36 -33.69
C THR A 14 17.13 -9.61 -32.90
N PHE A 15 17.40 -9.61 -31.59
CA PHE A 15 16.89 -10.62 -30.66
C PHE A 15 16.46 -10.05 -29.29
N VAL A 16 16.44 -8.73 -29.12
CA VAL A 16 16.14 -8.07 -27.83
C VAL A 16 14.92 -7.16 -27.87
N LEU A 17 14.24 -6.96 -29.00
CA LEU A 17 13.20 -5.94 -29.04
C LEU A 17 12.05 -6.26 -30.01
N PHE A 18 11.39 -7.42 -29.88
CA PHE A 18 10.09 -7.68 -30.52
C PHE A 18 9.36 -8.87 -29.85
N LEU A 19 9.05 -8.73 -28.57
CA LEU A 19 8.05 -9.59 -27.91
C LEU A 19 7.16 -8.76 -26.98
N GLN A 20 6.52 -7.75 -27.55
CA GLN A 20 5.26 -7.20 -27.06
C GLN A 20 4.24 -7.34 -28.18
N MET A 21 3.30 -8.27 -28.02
CA MET A 21 1.86 -8.14 -28.28
C MET A 21 1.27 -9.54 -28.32
N GLY A 22 0.38 -9.83 -27.36
CA GLY A 22 -0.42 -11.05 -27.38
C GLY A 22 -0.72 -11.63 -26.01
N LEU A 23 -1.42 -10.89 -25.15
CA LEU A 23 -2.27 -11.55 -24.15
C LEU A 23 -3.58 -10.77 -24.01
N ASN A 24 -4.64 -11.46 -24.41
CA ASN A 24 -6.02 -11.04 -24.39
C ASN A 24 -6.47 -10.75 -22.96
N GLY A 25 -7.11 -9.59 -22.79
CA GLY A 25 -7.87 -9.25 -21.60
C GLY A 25 -9.12 -10.12 -21.52
N VAL A 26 -9.12 -11.06 -20.57
CA VAL A 26 -10.35 -11.64 -20.03
C VAL A 26 -10.75 -10.77 -18.85
N ILE A 27 -11.73 -9.91 -19.06
CA ILE A 27 -12.45 -9.22 -17.98
C ILE A 27 -13.37 -10.27 -17.36
N CYS A 28 -12.91 -10.96 -16.32
CA CYS A 28 -13.80 -11.64 -15.40
C CYS A 28 -14.49 -10.57 -14.55
N THR A 29 -15.73 -10.27 -14.87
CA THR A 29 -16.67 -9.60 -13.96
C THR A 29 -16.85 -10.49 -12.74
N VAL A 30 -16.13 -10.16 -11.65
CA VAL A 30 -16.46 -10.69 -10.33
C VAL A 30 -17.77 -10.04 -9.95
N ASN A 31 -18.86 -10.82 -9.98
CA ASN A 31 -20.06 -10.48 -9.25
C ASN A 31 -19.66 -10.33 -7.78
N GLN A 32 -19.52 -9.09 -7.31
CA GLN A 32 -19.61 -8.79 -5.89
C GLN A 32 -21.03 -9.15 -5.48
N ALA A 33 -21.19 -10.34 -4.91
CA ALA A 33 -22.30 -10.57 -4.01
C ALA A 33 -22.19 -9.49 -2.94
N ASN A 34 -23.21 -8.64 -2.84
CA ASN A 34 -23.37 -7.66 -1.78
C ASN A 34 -23.24 -8.39 -0.44
N ALA A 35 -22.05 -8.34 0.16
CA ALA A 35 -21.89 -8.59 1.56
C ALA A 35 -22.65 -7.48 2.25
N ALA A 36 -23.74 -7.85 2.94
CA ALA A 36 -24.51 -6.94 3.77
C ALA A 36 -23.53 -6.13 4.63
N SER A 37 -23.53 -4.81 4.42
CA SER A 37 -22.72 -3.86 5.18
C SER A 37 -23.14 -3.95 6.64
N LEU A 38 -22.37 -4.68 7.45
CA LEU A 38 -22.51 -4.67 8.90
C LEU A 38 -21.72 -3.48 9.45
N GLY A 39 -22.19 -2.27 9.10
CA GLY A 39 -21.96 -1.08 9.90
C GLY A 39 -22.77 -1.15 11.20
N ALA A 40 -22.51 -0.25 12.14
CA ALA A 40 -23.35 -0.11 13.34
C ALA A 40 -24.83 -0.07 12.92
N VAL A 41 -25.67 -0.93 13.52
CA VAL A 41 -27.11 -0.94 13.25
C VAL A 41 -27.61 0.50 13.45
N PRO A 42 -28.18 1.15 12.42
CA PRO A 42 -28.68 2.50 12.57
C PRO A 42 -29.64 2.56 13.76
N ILE A 43 -29.46 3.56 14.64
CA ILE A 43 -30.42 3.75 15.73
C ILE A 43 -31.73 4.19 15.10
N GLU A 44 -32.70 3.29 15.06
CA GLU A 44 -34.02 3.56 14.49
C GLU A 44 -34.92 4.32 15.47
N GLY A 45 -34.68 4.19 16.77
CA GLY A 45 -35.42 4.95 17.78
C GLY A 45 -34.99 4.69 19.23
N TYR A 46 -35.72 5.29 20.15
CA TYR A 46 -35.41 5.31 21.59
C TYR A 46 -36.57 4.78 22.42
N ASP A 47 -36.26 3.97 23.43
CA ASP A 47 -37.23 3.47 24.40
C ASP A 47 -36.87 3.96 25.79
N ALA A 48 -37.65 4.89 26.32
CA ALA A 48 -37.44 5.48 27.63
C ALA A 48 -38.43 4.89 28.64
N VAL A 49 -37.93 4.36 29.76
CA VAL A 49 -38.78 3.99 30.90
C VAL A 49 -38.44 4.85 32.10
N PHE A 50 -39.45 5.57 32.60
CA PHE A 50 -39.37 6.36 33.82
C PHE A 50 -39.81 5.53 35.02
N VAL A 51 -38.98 5.45 36.05
CA VAL A 51 -39.29 4.79 37.32
C VAL A 51 -39.38 5.88 38.38
N LEU A 52 -40.59 6.13 38.87
CA LEU A 52 -40.95 7.31 39.65
C LEU A 52 -41.34 6.90 41.06
N ASP A 53 -40.61 7.41 42.04
CA ASP A 53 -40.98 7.29 43.43
C ASP A 53 -42.25 8.11 43.71
N THR A 54 -43.22 7.46 44.36
CA THR A 54 -44.50 8.04 44.79
C THR A 54 -44.75 7.77 46.27
N SER A 55 -43.71 7.56 47.06
CA SER A 55 -43.77 7.42 48.52
C SER A 55 -44.25 8.70 49.22
N TYR A 56 -44.49 8.62 50.53
CA TYR A 56 -44.96 9.76 51.32
C TYR A 56 -43.98 10.94 51.35
N SER A 57 -42.66 10.68 51.43
CA SER A 57 -41.62 11.73 51.48
C SER A 57 -41.63 12.63 50.25
N MET A 58 -42.04 12.09 49.09
CA MET A 58 -42.14 12.86 47.85
C MET A 58 -43.13 14.04 47.98
N ARG A 59 -44.06 14.05 48.94
CA ARG A 59 -44.95 15.20 49.20
C ARG A 59 -44.19 16.43 49.64
N ASP A 60 -43.09 16.25 50.35
CA ASP A 60 -42.24 17.33 50.86
C ASP A 60 -41.10 17.63 49.87
N THR A 61 -40.57 16.60 49.21
CA THR A 61 -39.42 16.70 48.30
C THR A 61 -39.78 17.32 46.93
N ASP A 62 -40.98 17.05 46.39
CA ASP A 62 -41.44 17.56 45.09
C ASP A 62 -42.88 18.13 45.17
N PRO A 63 -43.21 19.06 46.08
CA PRO A 63 -44.60 19.42 46.40
C PRO A 63 -45.43 19.89 45.19
N GLU A 64 -44.77 20.47 44.18
CA GLU A 64 -45.40 21.01 42.97
C GLU A 64 -45.50 20.00 41.82
N GLY A 65 -44.97 18.78 41.96
CA GLY A 65 -45.03 17.75 40.93
C GLY A 65 -44.12 18.02 39.73
N ILE A 66 -42.96 18.65 39.94
CA ILE A 66 -41.97 18.98 38.91
C ILE A 66 -41.50 17.71 38.20
N ALA A 67 -41.43 16.56 38.91
CA ALA A 67 -41.12 15.26 38.33
C ALA A 67 -42.03 14.89 37.14
N ALA A 68 -43.32 15.19 37.21
CA ALA A 68 -44.26 14.94 36.12
C ALA A 68 -44.01 15.90 34.94
N GLU A 69 -43.72 17.17 35.24
CA GLU A 69 -43.45 18.19 34.22
C GLU A 69 -42.18 17.92 33.42
N VAL A 70 -41.14 17.37 34.06
CA VAL A 70 -39.92 17.01 33.33
C VAL A 70 -40.16 15.84 32.38
N ILE A 71 -41.02 14.87 32.72
CA ILE A 71 -41.38 13.79 31.77
C ILE A 71 -42.14 14.36 30.57
N ASN A 72 -42.98 15.39 30.77
CA ASN A 72 -43.59 16.12 29.66
C ASN A 72 -42.51 16.78 28.79
N MET A 73 -41.52 17.42 29.42
CA MET A 73 -40.40 18.04 28.72
C MET A 73 -39.63 17.01 27.89
N PHE A 74 -39.36 15.81 28.42
CA PHE A 74 -38.75 14.73 27.67
C PHE A 74 -39.53 14.39 26.40
N MET A 75 -40.85 14.23 26.53
CA MET A 75 -41.72 13.92 25.39
C MET A 75 -41.83 15.05 24.38
N ASP A 76 -41.61 16.30 24.78
CA ASP A 76 -41.63 17.49 23.91
C ASP A 76 -40.29 17.70 23.18
N LEU A 77 -39.17 17.36 23.83
CA LEU A 77 -37.83 17.38 23.23
C LEU A 77 -37.62 16.23 22.24
N SER A 78 -38.23 15.08 22.53
CA SER A 78 -38.05 13.85 21.76
C SER A 78 -38.53 13.96 20.32
N ASP A 79 -37.83 13.28 19.42
CA ASP A 79 -38.33 12.94 18.09
C ASP A 79 -39.51 11.97 18.26
N ALA A 80 -40.72 12.45 17.97
CA ALA A 80 -41.95 11.77 18.34
C ALA A 80 -42.15 10.47 17.55
N ASP A 81 -41.72 10.45 16.29
CA ASP A 81 -41.85 9.30 15.39
C ASP A 81 -40.94 8.14 15.80
N ARG A 82 -39.88 8.45 16.55
CA ARG A 82 -38.83 7.50 16.90
C ARG A 82 -38.76 7.18 18.39
N THR A 83 -39.58 7.82 19.22
CA THR A 83 -39.54 7.63 20.67
C THR A 83 -40.76 6.89 21.19
N ARG A 84 -40.52 5.91 22.08
CA ARG A 84 -41.57 5.30 22.91
C ARG A 84 -41.25 5.58 24.38
N VAL A 85 -42.29 5.86 25.15
CA VAL A 85 -42.21 6.13 26.58
C VAL A 85 -43.06 5.14 27.33
N GLY A 86 -42.49 4.56 28.38
CA GLY A 86 -43.19 3.82 29.42
C GLY A 86 -42.89 4.44 30.79
N PHE A 87 -43.69 4.10 31.79
CA PHE A 87 -43.40 4.51 33.16
C PHE A 87 -43.84 3.47 34.18
N VAL A 88 -43.22 3.53 35.35
CA VAL A 88 -43.56 2.79 36.56
C VAL A 88 -43.60 3.80 37.69
N ALA A 89 -44.77 3.96 38.32
CA ALA A 89 -44.90 4.66 39.59
C ALA A 89 -44.86 3.63 40.70
N TYR A 90 -43.93 3.79 41.65
CA TYR A 90 -43.72 2.82 42.72
C TYR A 90 -43.73 3.50 44.09
N ASN A 91 -44.11 2.71 45.09
CA ASN A 91 -43.87 2.93 46.50
C ASN A 91 -43.35 1.57 47.04
N HIS A 92 -43.85 1.05 48.16
CA HIS A 92 -43.61 -0.35 48.56
C HIS A 92 -44.38 -1.37 47.70
N ASN A 93 -45.21 -0.89 46.75
CA ASN A 93 -45.93 -1.61 45.71
C ASN A 93 -45.74 -0.90 44.34
N VAL A 94 -46.14 -1.54 43.25
CA VAL A 94 -46.31 -0.84 41.96
C VAL A 94 -47.67 -0.15 41.95
N VAL A 95 -47.68 1.17 42.03
CA VAL A 95 -48.89 2.01 42.10
C VAL A 95 -49.55 2.10 40.73
N ALA A 96 -48.76 2.34 39.70
CA ALA A 96 -49.20 2.39 38.32
C ALA A 96 -48.05 1.99 37.39
N SER A 97 -48.36 1.45 36.23
CA SER A 97 -47.36 1.25 35.19
C SER A 97 -47.99 1.30 33.81
N LYS A 98 -47.21 1.76 32.83
CA LYS A 98 -47.61 1.85 31.43
C LYS A 98 -46.53 1.28 30.53
N PRO A 99 -46.85 0.33 29.65
CA PRO A 99 -45.90 -0.20 28.67
C PRO A 99 -45.33 0.87 27.75
N LEU A 100 -44.22 0.54 27.09
CA LEU A 100 -43.62 1.38 26.05
C LEU A 100 -44.64 1.72 24.97
N THR A 101 -45.03 2.99 24.92
CA THR A 101 -46.08 3.53 24.06
C THR A 101 -45.49 4.61 23.15
N SER A 102 -45.86 4.62 21.87
CA SER A 102 -45.39 5.64 20.93
C SER A 102 -45.91 7.02 21.32
N ILE A 103 -45.04 8.03 21.26
CA ILE A 103 -45.43 9.42 21.52
C ILE A 103 -45.77 10.18 20.22
N ALA A 104 -45.62 9.55 19.05
CA ALA A 104 -46.06 10.09 17.76
C ALA A 104 -47.58 10.29 17.72
N VAL A 105 -48.33 9.42 18.41
CA VAL A 105 -49.78 9.50 18.49
C VAL A 105 -50.17 10.47 19.60
N ALA A 106 -50.69 11.64 19.22
CA ALA A 106 -51.02 12.72 20.15
C ALA A 106 -51.92 12.26 21.31
N ALA A 107 -52.94 11.44 21.03
CA ALA A 107 -53.84 10.90 22.07
C ALA A 107 -53.10 9.99 23.07
N GLN A 108 -52.16 9.17 22.61
CA GLN A 108 -51.35 8.30 23.48
C GLN A 108 -50.42 9.14 24.35
N LYS A 109 -49.75 10.14 23.76
CA LYS A 109 -48.94 11.11 24.50
C LYS A 109 -49.75 11.81 25.58
N SER A 110 -50.90 12.40 25.23
CA SER A 110 -51.78 13.07 26.20
C SER A 110 -52.25 12.13 27.32
N GLN A 111 -52.52 10.86 27.02
CA GLN A 111 -52.87 9.88 28.03
C GLN A 111 -51.71 9.61 29.00
N ILE A 112 -50.47 9.42 28.51
CA ILE A 112 -49.28 9.25 29.38
C ILE A 112 -49.13 10.46 30.31
N GLN A 113 -49.25 11.68 29.76
CA GLN A 113 -49.15 12.91 30.55
C GLN A 113 -50.23 12.98 31.63
N GLN A 114 -51.46 12.58 31.32
CA GLN A 114 -52.55 12.56 32.28
C GLN A 114 -52.33 11.52 33.38
N ASP A 115 -51.95 10.29 33.01
CA ASP A 115 -51.72 9.20 33.96
C ASP A 115 -50.69 9.60 35.01
N ILE A 116 -49.58 10.22 34.59
CA ILE A 116 -48.50 10.69 35.47
C ILE A 116 -48.96 11.84 36.36
N ARG A 117 -49.71 12.81 35.83
CA ARG A 117 -50.22 13.96 36.61
C ARG A 117 -51.18 13.57 37.73
N THR A 118 -51.89 12.45 37.57
CA THR A 118 -52.88 11.97 38.56
C THR A 118 -52.31 11.02 39.61
N LEU A 119 -50.99 10.77 39.62
CA LEU A 119 -50.36 9.87 40.57
C LEU A 119 -50.44 10.44 42.00
N ASN A 120 -50.98 9.62 42.91
CA ASN A 120 -51.07 9.96 44.32
C ASN A 120 -49.83 9.48 45.07
N ARG A 121 -49.27 10.37 45.90
CA ARG A 121 -48.13 10.04 46.77
C ARG A 121 -48.60 9.35 48.04
N SER A 122 -48.16 8.11 48.26
CA SER A 122 -48.55 7.30 49.40
C SER A 122 -47.57 6.15 49.67
N GLY A 123 -47.59 5.64 50.89
CA GLY A 123 -46.83 4.47 51.30
C GLY A 123 -45.33 4.72 51.49
N TYR A 124 -44.61 3.63 51.76
CA TYR A 124 -43.15 3.61 51.88
C TYR A 124 -42.48 3.28 50.53
N THR A 125 -41.19 2.93 50.51
CA THR A 125 -40.35 2.91 49.30
C THR A 125 -39.68 1.54 49.08
N ASP A 126 -40.02 0.86 47.98
CA ASP A 126 -39.29 -0.33 47.48
C ASP A 126 -38.67 -0.03 46.10
N LEU A 127 -37.44 0.49 46.13
CA LEU A 127 -36.68 0.88 44.94
C LEU A 127 -36.41 -0.32 44.01
N GLY A 128 -36.09 -1.49 44.59
CA GLY A 128 -35.84 -2.72 43.84
C GLY A 128 -37.07 -3.19 43.06
N LEU A 129 -38.25 -3.13 43.67
CA LEU A 129 -39.53 -3.44 43.02
C LEU A 129 -39.79 -2.53 41.82
N GLY A 130 -39.62 -1.21 41.98
CA GLY A 130 -39.80 -0.23 40.90
C GLY A 130 -38.86 -0.48 39.73
N LEU A 131 -37.57 -0.66 40.01
CA LEU A 131 -36.54 -0.95 39.00
C LEU A 131 -36.80 -2.28 38.28
N ARG A 132 -37.18 -3.34 39.01
CA ARG A 132 -37.52 -4.64 38.40
C ARG A 132 -38.66 -4.48 37.42
N LYS A 133 -39.73 -3.78 37.81
CA LYS A 133 -40.87 -3.54 36.93
C LYS A 133 -40.49 -2.71 35.71
N GLY A 134 -39.64 -1.69 35.88
CA GLY A 134 -39.12 -0.90 34.77
C GLY A 134 -38.32 -1.77 33.77
N SER A 135 -37.49 -2.67 34.29
CA SER A 135 -36.71 -3.63 33.50
C SER A 135 -37.61 -4.61 32.73
N GLU A 136 -38.71 -5.07 33.33
CA GLU A 136 -39.73 -5.89 32.67
C GLU A 136 -40.37 -5.15 31.49
N LEU A 137 -40.71 -3.85 31.65
CA LEU A 137 -41.29 -3.05 30.57
C LEU A 137 -40.33 -2.87 29.39
N LEU A 138 -39.05 -2.59 29.68
CA LEU A 138 -38.00 -2.51 28.64
C LEU A 138 -37.81 -3.86 27.94
N ALA A 139 -37.85 -4.96 28.69
CA ALA A 139 -37.73 -6.30 28.13
C ALA A 139 -38.93 -6.66 27.23
N ALA A 140 -40.15 -6.34 27.65
CA ALA A 140 -41.37 -6.63 26.90
C ALA A 140 -41.48 -5.85 25.60
N GLY A 141 -40.95 -4.61 25.56
CA GLY A 141 -40.94 -3.79 24.36
C GLY A 141 -39.68 -3.93 23.50
N ALA A 142 -38.73 -4.81 23.85
CA ALA A 142 -37.46 -4.92 23.16
C ALA A 142 -37.65 -5.22 21.67
N SER A 143 -37.04 -4.39 20.82
CA SER A 143 -37.02 -4.59 19.37
C SER A 143 -35.68 -4.18 18.79
N GLN A 144 -35.29 -4.80 17.68
CA GLN A 144 -34.04 -4.50 16.98
C GLN A 144 -33.99 -3.04 16.54
N GLY A 145 -32.80 -2.44 16.52
CA GLY A 145 -32.57 -1.05 16.08
C GLY A 145 -32.96 0.03 17.09
N ARG A 146 -33.65 -0.29 18.19
CA ARG A 146 -34.04 0.67 19.23
C ARG A 146 -33.07 0.66 20.40
N GLN A 147 -32.84 1.84 20.99
CA GLN A 147 -31.95 2.04 22.12
C GLN A 147 -32.76 2.25 23.40
N PRO A 148 -32.86 1.23 24.27
CA PRO A 148 -33.54 1.36 25.55
C PRO A 148 -32.68 2.10 26.58
N PHE A 149 -33.33 2.77 27.52
CA PHE A 149 -32.73 3.34 28.72
C PHE A 149 -33.79 3.58 29.80
N MET A 150 -33.34 3.71 31.03
CA MET A 150 -34.21 3.92 32.19
C MET A 150 -33.79 5.17 32.95
N ILE A 151 -34.75 5.91 33.49
CA ILE A 151 -34.53 7.04 34.39
C ILE A 151 -35.24 6.75 35.69
N LEU A 152 -34.49 6.54 36.77
CA LEU A 152 -34.99 6.39 38.13
C LEU A 152 -34.99 7.75 38.83
N LEU A 153 -36.12 8.13 39.40
CA LEU A 153 -36.26 9.25 40.32
C LEU A 153 -36.62 8.73 41.71
N SER A 154 -35.84 9.09 42.72
CA SER A 154 -36.00 8.66 44.11
C SER A 154 -35.61 9.78 45.06
N ASP A 155 -36.26 9.92 46.21
CA ASP A 155 -35.90 10.90 47.25
C ASP A 155 -35.30 10.27 48.51
N GLY A 156 -35.62 9.00 48.81
CA GLY A 156 -35.14 8.31 50.00
C GLY A 156 -34.46 6.95 49.77
N GLU A 157 -34.07 6.30 50.87
CA GLU A 157 -33.64 4.90 50.91
C GLU A 157 -34.85 3.96 50.72
N THR A 158 -34.60 2.69 50.36
CA THR A 158 -35.61 1.64 50.53
C THR A 158 -36.01 1.56 52.00
N ASP A 159 -37.28 1.82 52.27
CA ASP A 159 -37.91 1.74 53.57
C ASP A 159 -39.28 1.09 53.42
N PHE A 160 -39.62 0.17 54.31
CA PHE A 160 -40.95 -0.46 54.37
C PHE A 160 -41.79 0.07 55.54
N GLY A 161 -41.19 0.93 56.37
CA GLY A 161 -41.79 1.50 57.58
C GLY A 161 -42.38 0.44 58.51
N ALA A 162 -43.48 0.81 59.19
CA ALA A 162 -44.23 -0.11 60.04
C ALA A 162 -45.08 -1.12 59.25
N SER A 163 -45.19 -0.94 57.93
CA SER A 163 -46.00 -1.76 57.05
C SER A 163 -45.08 -2.62 56.17
N SER A 164 -44.28 -3.46 56.79
CA SER A 164 -43.55 -4.50 56.08
C SER A 164 -44.54 -5.57 55.64
N GLY A 165 -44.86 -5.59 54.35
CA GLY A 165 -45.44 -6.78 53.74
C GLY A 165 -44.45 -7.96 53.81
N SER A 166 -44.58 -8.93 52.91
CA SER A 166 -43.63 -10.05 52.84
C SER A 166 -42.25 -9.69 52.27
N ARG A 167 -42.05 -8.47 51.75
CA ARG A 167 -40.77 -8.02 51.17
C ARG A 167 -39.87 -7.39 52.23
N SER A 168 -38.58 -7.67 52.11
CA SER A 168 -37.50 -7.12 52.94
C SER A 168 -36.56 -6.20 52.15
N LYS A 169 -35.71 -5.43 52.85
CA LYS A 169 -34.62 -4.67 52.20
C LYS A 169 -33.68 -5.58 51.40
N GLY A 170 -33.47 -6.81 51.86
CA GLY A 170 -32.67 -7.81 51.14
C GLY A 170 -33.28 -8.20 49.79
N ASP A 171 -34.61 -8.34 49.73
CA ASP A 171 -35.31 -8.65 48.47
C ASP A 171 -35.22 -7.50 47.47
N SER A 172 -35.40 -6.26 47.94
CA SER A 172 -35.18 -5.05 47.14
C SER A 172 -33.75 -5.01 46.58
N ASN A 173 -32.73 -5.21 47.41
CA ASN A 173 -31.32 -5.21 46.97
C ASN A 173 -31.01 -6.32 45.95
N ASN A 174 -31.65 -7.50 46.09
CA ASN A 174 -31.55 -8.58 45.12
C ASN A 174 -32.17 -8.21 43.76
N ASP A 175 -33.30 -7.51 43.77
CA ASP A 175 -33.91 -6.96 42.55
C ASP A 175 -32.99 -5.94 41.88
N VAL A 176 -32.44 -4.99 42.63
CA VAL A 176 -31.51 -3.98 42.09
C VAL A 176 -30.33 -4.67 41.41
N SER A 177 -29.72 -5.65 42.08
CA SER A 177 -28.60 -6.42 41.53
C SER A 177 -28.99 -7.19 40.26
N SER A 178 -30.21 -7.72 40.21
CA SER A 178 -30.75 -8.40 39.03
C SER A 178 -30.98 -7.45 37.86
N VAL A 179 -31.46 -6.23 38.14
CA VAL A 179 -31.67 -5.18 37.14
C VAL A 179 -30.34 -4.69 36.58
N ILE A 180 -29.33 -4.47 37.42
CA ILE A 180 -27.98 -4.10 36.96
C ILE A 180 -27.42 -5.18 36.03
N LYS A 181 -27.52 -6.45 36.41
CA LYS A 181 -27.08 -7.57 35.56
C LYS A 181 -27.83 -7.63 34.23
N SER A 182 -29.15 -7.41 34.26
CA SER A 182 -29.98 -7.33 33.06
C SER A 182 -29.55 -6.18 32.15
N ALA A 183 -29.34 -4.99 32.72
CA ALA A 183 -28.90 -3.79 32.02
C ALA A 183 -27.51 -3.96 31.37
N GLN A 184 -26.56 -4.57 32.08
CA GLN A 184 -25.24 -4.91 31.53
C GLN A 184 -25.33 -5.92 30.38
N THR A 185 -26.19 -6.92 30.52
CA THR A 185 -26.37 -7.97 29.51
C THR A 185 -27.06 -7.45 28.25
N LYS A 186 -28.07 -6.60 28.42
CA LYS A 186 -28.89 -6.05 27.33
C LYS A 186 -28.35 -4.73 26.78
N GLY A 187 -27.35 -4.14 27.44
CA GLY A 187 -26.65 -2.93 27.00
C GLY A 187 -27.47 -1.65 27.09
N TYR A 188 -28.20 -1.40 28.18
CA TYR A 188 -28.91 -0.13 28.40
C TYR A 188 -28.49 0.60 29.67
N PRO A 189 -28.39 1.94 29.64
CA PRO A 189 -28.08 2.73 30.82
C PRO A 189 -29.29 2.93 31.73
N VAL A 190 -29.03 2.95 33.04
CA VAL A 190 -29.98 3.41 34.07
C VAL A 190 -29.45 4.72 34.64
N TYR A 191 -30.13 5.82 34.35
CA TYR A 191 -29.85 7.12 34.95
C TYR A 191 -30.59 7.23 36.29
N THR A 192 -29.95 7.79 37.30
CA THR A 192 -30.53 7.94 38.63
C THR A 192 -30.56 9.40 39.02
N ILE A 193 -31.69 9.84 39.57
CA ILE A 193 -31.90 11.19 40.06
C ILE A 193 -32.35 11.07 41.51
N GLY A 194 -31.48 11.50 42.42
CA GLY A 194 -31.71 11.53 43.85
C GLY A 194 -32.11 12.92 44.32
N LEU A 195 -33.32 13.09 44.83
CA LEU A 195 -33.79 14.32 45.44
C LEU A 195 -33.49 14.31 46.95
N ASN A 196 -32.41 14.95 47.36
CA ASN A 196 -31.89 14.95 48.71
C ASN A 196 -32.40 16.15 49.54
N HIS A 197 -33.71 16.28 49.67
CA HIS A 197 -34.33 17.41 50.39
C HIS A 197 -33.98 17.40 51.88
N ASP A 198 -34.00 16.23 52.52
CA ASP A 198 -33.82 16.03 53.96
C ASP A 198 -32.50 15.32 54.36
N GLY A 199 -31.67 14.97 53.37
CA GLY A 199 -30.41 14.26 53.60
C GLY A 199 -30.50 12.73 53.60
N THR A 200 -31.68 12.15 53.36
CA THR A 200 -31.92 10.69 53.48
C THR A 200 -31.66 9.89 52.22
N VAL A 201 -31.29 10.54 51.11
CA VAL A 201 -31.07 9.84 49.84
C VAL A 201 -29.89 8.86 49.95
N ASN A 202 -30.07 7.63 49.47
CA ASN A 202 -28.97 6.66 49.39
C ASN A 202 -28.10 6.92 48.16
N ARG A 203 -27.22 7.93 48.27
CA ARG A 203 -26.31 8.34 47.18
C ARG A 203 -25.47 7.19 46.64
N GLN A 204 -24.91 6.37 47.52
CA GLN A 204 -24.01 5.28 47.14
C GLN A 204 -24.74 4.24 46.25
N GLU A 205 -25.98 3.90 46.61
CA GLU A 205 -26.76 2.94 45.83
C GLU A 205 -27.15 3.49 44.45
N LEU A 206 -27.59 4.76 44.39
CA LEU A 206 -27.92 5.42 43.12
C LEU A 206 -26.70 5.55 42.19
N GLU A 207 -25.53 5.88 42.74
CA GLU A 207 -24.27 5.93 42.00
C GLU A 207 -23.83 4.53 41.53
N ARG A 208 -24.02 3.49 42.36
CA ARG A 208 -23.73 2.11 42.02
C ARG A 208 -24.58 1.63 40.84
N ILE A 209 -25.89 1.89 40.86
CA ILE A 209 -26.81 1.53 39.77
C ILE A 209 -26.38 2.22 38.47
N ALA A 210 -26.16 3.53 38.51
CA ALA A 210 -25.83 4.29 37.31
C ALA A 210 -24.47 3.88 36.72
N SER A 211 -23.41 3.84 37.54
CA SER A 211 -22.06 3.53 37.09
C SER A 211 -21.93 2.11 36.52
N GLN A 212 -22.62 1.12 37.12
CA GLN A 212 -22.54 -0.27 36.66
C GLN A 212 -23.37 -0.55 35.40
N THR A 213 -24.28 0.34 35.03
CA THR A 213 -25.14 0.20 33.83
C THR A 213 -24.75 1.13 32.68
N GLY A 214 -23.77 2.01 32.89
CA GLY A 214 -23.34 2.99 31.89
C GLY A 214 -24.18 4.28 31.87
N GLY A 215 -25.04 4.48 32.88
CA GLY A 215 -25.75 5.73 33.12
C GLY A 215 -24.96 6.70 34.00
N ALA A 216 -25.62 7.80 34.38
CA ALA A 216 -25.08 8.80 35.30
C ALA A 216 -26.05 9.04 36.48
N SER A 217 -25.48 9.30 37.65
CA SER A 217 -26.22 9.64 38.87
C SER A 217 -26.18 11.15 39.11
N PHE A 218 -27.33 11.72 39.45
CA PHE A 218 -27.49 13.14 39.76
C PHE A 218 -28.14 13.27 41.13
N ILE A 219 -27.48 13.97 42.04
CA ILE A 219 -28.03 14.28 43.36
C ILE A 219 -28.24 15.79 43.45
N THR A 220 -29.46 16.21 43.75
CA THR A 220 -29.82 17.62 43.99
C THR A 220 -30.61 17.75 45.28
N SER A 221 -30.54 18.91 45.94
CA SER A 221 -31.37 19.25 47.10
C SER A 221 -32.74 19.83 46.72
N SER A 222 -32.98 20.17 45.45
CA SER A 222 -34.22 20.80 44.99
C SER A 222 -34.79 20.13 43.74
N ALA A 223 -36.11 19.91 43.74
CA ALA A 223 -36.83 19.46 42.55
C ALA A 223 -36.77 20.48 41.39
N GLU A 224 -36.46 21.75 41.66
CA GLU A 224 -36.32 22.81 40.65
C GLU A 224 -35.15 22.55 39.67
N ASP A 225 -34.16 21.73 40.05
CA ASP A 225 -33.04 21.36 39.18
C ASP A 225 -33.39 20.24 38.18
N LEU A 226 -34.52 19.55 38.38
CA LEU A 226 -34.92 18.41 37.55
C LEU A 226 -34.95 18.72 36.04
N PRO A 227 -35.47 19.88 35.57
CA PRO A 227 -35.46 20.20 34.15
C PRO A 227 -34.03 20.25 33.57
N GLU A 228 -33.06 20.81 34.31
CA GLU A 228 -31.68 20.86 33.85
C GLU A 228 -31.03 19.47 33.82
N ILE A 229 -31.24 18.68 34.87
CA ILE A 229 -30.75 17.30 34.96
C ILE A 229 -31.30 16.45 33.80
N LEU A 230 -32.60 16.52 33.56
CA LEU A 230 -33.22 15.74 32.50
C LEU A 230 -32.75 16.17 31.10
N ASN A 231 -32.53 17.46 30.87
CA ASN A 231 -31.94 17.93 29.61
C ASN A 231 -30.55 17.33 29.37
N ARG A 232 -29.73 17.20 30.41
CA ARG A 232 -28.41 16.56 30.32
C ARG A 232 -28.52 15.07 30.01
N ILE A 233 -29.47 14.37 30.64
CA ILE A 233 -29.75 12.94 30.35
C ILE A 233 -30.20 12.78 28.91
N PHE A 234 -31.16 13.58 28.46
CA PHE A 234 -31.68 13.53 27.09
C PHE A 234 -30.57 13.81 26.07
N ALA A 235 -29.76 14.86 26.28
CA ALA A 235 -28.62 15.19 25.44
C ALA A 235 -27.63 14.02 25.33
N SER A 236 -27.27 13.39 26.46
CA SER A 236 -26.41 12.21 26.47
C SER A 236 -26.99 11.06 25.63
N GLN A 237 -28.30 10.80 25.75
CA GLN A 237 -28.94 9.68 25.07
C GLN A 237 -29.00 9.86 23.55
N ILE A 238 -29.22 11.10 23.08
CA ILE A 238 -29.17 11.42 21.65
C ILE A 238 -27.74 11.69 21.15
N ARG A 239 -26.71 11.43 21.98
CA ARG A 239 -25.28 11.68 21.70
C ARG A 239 -25.01 13.13 21.26
N SER A 240 -25.68 14.06 21.93
CA SER A 240 -25.62 15.50 21.73
C SER A 240 -25.08 16.21 22.97
N LYS A 241 -24.82 17.52 22.87
CA LYS A 241 -24.37 18.39 23.95
C LYS A 241 -25.37 19.54 24.10
N LEU A 242 -25.73 19.83 25.33
CA LEU A 242 -26.54 20.99 25.66
C LEU A 242 -25.65 22.23 25.58
N VAL A 243 -25.97 23.14 24.66
CA VAL A 243 -25.15 24.35 24.43
C VAL A 243 -25.83 25.56 25.05
N PRO A 244 -25.25 26.15 26.11
CA PRO A 244 -25.81 27.35 26.73
C PRO A 244 -25.67 28.54 25.78
N ILE A 245 -26.79 29.23 25.53
CA ILE A 245 -26.83 30.43 24.70
C ILE A 245 -26.75 31.67 25.59
N ALA A 246 -27.62 31.75 26.59
CA ALA A 246 -27.73 32.89 27.49
C ALA A 246 -28.44 32.50 28.79
N ALA A 247 -28.18 33.27 29.84
CA ALA A 247 -28.99 33.31 31.05
C ALA A 247 -29.39 34.76 31.28
N ILE A 248 -30.69 35.06 31.27
CA ILE A 248 -31.19 36.44 31.36
C ILE A 248 -32.22 36.57 32.47
N THR A 249 -32.20 37.69 33.19
CA THR A 249 -33.29 38.05 34.09
C THR A 249 -34.35 38.81 33.31
N THR A 250 -35.61 38.40 33.44
CA THR A 250 -36.68 39.03 32.68
C THR A 250 -37.14 40.34 33.32
N THR A 251 -37.47 41.33 32.49
CA THR A 251 -37.87 42.67 32.95
C THR A 251 -39.38 42.83 33.09
N GLY A 252 -40.17 41.86 32.59
CA GLY A 252 -41.61 41.98 32.35
C GLY A 252 -41.96 42.52 30.96
N GLU A 253 -40.99 43.07 30.23
CA GLU A 253 -41.15 43.55 28.86
C GLU A 253 -40.65 42.51 27.84
N MET A 254 -40.90 42.76 26.55
CA MET A 254 -40.37 41.92 25.48
C MET A 254 -38.86 42.11 25.35
N GLN A 255 -38.11 41.00 25.41
CA GLN A 255 -36.66 40.96 25.23
C GLN A 255 -36.31 40.17 23.95
N GLU A 256 -35.32 40.64 23.20
CA GLU A 256 -34.84 40.01 21.96
C GLU A 256 -33.40 39.51 22.15
N LEU A 257 -33.14 38.28 21.67
CA LEU A 257 -31.83 37.65 21.64
C LEU A 257 -31.55 37.09 20.26
N THR A 258 -30.30 37.15 19.83
CA THR A 258 -29.84 36.48 18.61
C THR A 258 -29.24 35.13 18.96
N VAL A 259 -29.74 34.08 18.31
CA VAL A 259 -29.25 32.70 18.44
C VAL A 259 -28.54 32.30 17.17
N THR A 260 -27.37 31.67 17.29
CA THR A 260 -26.63 31.13 16.14
C THR A 260 -26.88 29.63 16.02
N LEU A 261 -27.41 29.19 14.88
CA LEU A 261 -27.51 27.80 14.47
C LEU A 261 -26.26 27.45 13.66
N PRO A 262 -25.43 26.47 14.10
CA PRO A 262 -24.06 26.32 13.62
C PRO A 262 -23.94 25.61 12.26
N ASP A 263 -24.86 24.72 11.92
CA ASP A 263 -24.82 23.90 10.70
C ASP A 263 -26.25 23.56 10.23
N SER A 264 -26.38 23.04 9.00
CA SER A 264 -27.66 22.66 8.40
C SER A 264 -27.92 21.15 8.45
N SER A 265 -27.09 20.40 9.18
CA SER A 265 -27.15 18.94 9.29
C SER A 265 -27.89 18.45 10.53
N MET A 266 -28.36 19.38 11.38
CA MET A 266 -29.30 19.07 12.44
C MET A 266 -30.63 18.58 11.83
N GLU A 267 -31.16 17.50 12.39
CA GLU A 267 -32.53 17.09 12.08
C GLU A 267 -33.52 18.00 12.81
N GLU A 268 -33.25 18.30 14.07
CA GLU A 268 -34.05 19.20 14.88
C GLU A 268 -33.15 20.07 15.76
N ALA A 269 -33.43 21.37 15.83
CA ALA A 269 -32.85 22.27 16.82
C ALA A 269 -33.91 22.62 17.88
N ASN A 270 -33.66 22.22 19.12
CA ASN A 270 -34.51 22.57 20.26
C ASN A 270 -33.90 23.74 21.01
N LEU A 271 -34.57 24.89 21.01
CA LEU A 271 -34.28 25.99 21.94
C LEU A 271 -35.08 25.76 23.21
N VAL A 272 -34.36 25.39 24.27
CA VAL A 272 -34.92 25.06 25.58
C VAL A 272 -34.77 26.28 26.50
N LEU A 273 -35.89 26.89 26.86
CA LEU A 273 -35.96 28.01 27.79
C LEU A 273 -36.48 27.49 29.12
N LEU A 274 -35.62 27.43 30.13
CA LEU A 274 -35.98 27.04 31.50
C LEU A 274 -36.23 28.30 32.33
N SER A 275 -37.32 28.31 33.09
CA SER A 275 -37.75 29.45 33.92
C SER A 275 -38.46 28.94 35.17
N GLU A 276 -38.31 29.63 36.29
CA GLU A 276 -39.01 29.29 37.53
C GLU A 276 -40.52 29.40 37.35
N HIS A 277 -41.01 30.44 36.66
CA HIS A 277 -42.42 30.62 36.35
C HIS A 277 -42.71 30.56 34.84
N PRO A 278 -43.99 30.33 34.42
CA PRO A 278 -44.33 30.20 33.02
C PRO A 278 -44.02 31.48 32.23
N LEU A 279 -43.28 31.34 31.13
CA LEU A 279 -43.04 32.45 30.21
C LEU A 279 -44.35 32.95 29.61
N LEU A 280 -44.55 34.26 29.62
CA LEU A 280 -45.75 34.90 29.08
C LEU A 280 -45.79 34.76 27.56
N GLU A 281 -44.68 35.08 26.89
CA GLU A 281 -44.54 34.94 25.44
C GLU A 281 -43.15 34.39 25.07
N THR A 282 -43.12 33.59 24.01
CA THR A 282 -41.90 33.12 23.34
C THR A 282 -42.18 33.11 21.84
N GLN A 283 -41.29 33.64 21.02
CA GLN A 283 -41.44 33.67 19.57
C GLN A 283 -40.08 33.54 18.91
N LEU A 284 -40.00 32.74 17.85
CA LEU A 284 -38.81 32.60 17.03
C LEU A 284 -39.07 33.18 15.64
N TYR A 285 -38.16 34.04 15.19
CA TYR A 285 -38.14 34.56 13.83
C TYR A 285 -37.02 33.85 13.08
N SER A 286 -37.41 32.85 12.29
CA SER A 286 -36.53 32.02 11.46
C SER A 286 -37.12 31.88 10.05
N ASN A 287 -36.26 31.63 9.07
CA ASN A 287 -36.68 31.29 7.70
C ASN A 287 -36.95 29.78 7.52
N SER A 288 -36.87 28.99 8.60
CA SER A 288 -37.13 27.54 8.57
C SER A 288 -38.62 27.24 8.44
N GLU A 289 -38.96 26.23 7.62
CA GLU A 289 -40.34 25.98 7.20
C GLU A 289 -41.26 25.38 8.29
N ASN A 290 -40.72 24.88 9.42
CA ASN A 290 -41.54 24.33 10.50
C ASN A 290 -40.94 24.61 11.90
N VAL A 291 -41.60 25.46 12.68
CA VAL A 291 -41.26 25.71 14.10
C VAL A 291 -42.43 25.30 14.99
N ARG A 292 -42.24 24.26 15.80
CA ARG A 292 -43.20 23.82 16.82
C ARG A 292 -42.87 24.48 18.16
N ARG A 293 -43.91 24.77 18.95
CA ARG A 293 -43.77 25.36 20.28
C ARG A 293 -44.44 24.50 21.33
N TYR A 294 -43.71 24.22 22.39
CA TYR A 294 -44.22 23.59 23.60
C TYR A 294 -44.04 24.53 24.78
N LYS A 295 -45.03 24.57 25.67
CA LYS A 295 -45.05 25.44 26.84
C LYS A 295 -45.53 24.65 28.05
N SER A 296 -44.85 24.85 29.16
CA SER A 296 -45.20 24.32 30.49
C SER A 296 -45.05 25.45 31.53
N SER A 297 -45.30 25.14 32.80
CA SER A 297 -45.06 26.02 33.94
C SER A 297 -43.58 26.27 34.22
N ARG A 298 -42.68 25.37 33.81
CA ARG A 298 -41.23 25.43 34.10
C ARG A 298 -40.34 25.60 32.86
N TYR A 299 -40.90 25.49 31.66
CA TYR A 299 -40.13 25.63 30.42
C TYR A 299 -40.96 26.08 29.23
N ALA A 300 -40.27 26.55 28.19
CA ALA A 300 -40.76 26.60 26.84
C ALA A 300 -39.73 25.98 25.89
N ILE A 301 -40.19 25.22 24.91
CA ILE A 301 -39.34 24.63 23.85
C ILE A 301 -39.80 25.18 22.52
N LEU A 302 -38.86 25.74 21.75
CA LEU A 302 -39.05 26.10 20.35
C LEU A 302 -38.25 25.10 19.51
N LYS A 303 -38.95 24.24 18.80
CA LYS A 303 -38.40 23.12 18.05
C LYS A 303 -38.44 23.43 16.56
N ILE A 304 -37.27 23.55 15.96
CA ILE A 304 -37.07 23.87 14.54
C ILE A 304 -36.72 22.57 13.82
N GLU A 305 -37.52 22.15 12.86
CA GLU A 305 -37.21 21.00 12.01
C GLU A 305 -36.29 21.44 10.87
N HIS A 306 -35.26 20.63 10.56
CA HIS A 306 -34.28 20.87 9.51
C HIS A 306 -33.79 22.33 9.44
N PRO A 307 -33.24 22.86 10.56
CA PRO A 307 -32.81 24.25 10.62
C PRO A 307 -31.73 24.55 9.58
N GLN A 308 -31.73 25.77 9.07
CA GLN A 308 -30.64 26.28 8.25
C GLN A 308 -29.59 26.94 9.14
N ALA A 309 -28.31 26.75 8.82
CA ALA A 309 -27.21 27.44 9.48
C ALA A 309 -27.38 28.96 9.38
N GLY A 310 -27.12 29.69 10.47
CA GLY A 310 -27.23 31.14 10.49
C GLY A 310 -27.72 31.71 11.81
N LYS A 311 -28.10 32.99 11.79
CA LYS A 311 -28.59 33.71 12.97
C LYS A 311 -30.11 33.82 12.93
N VAL A 312 -30.77 33.44 14.01
CA VAL A 312 -32.22 33.56 14.21
C VAL A 312 -32.51 34.47 15.40
N LYS A 313 -33.66 35.16 15.41
CA LYS A 313 -34.05 36.04 16.50
C LYS A 313 -35.07 35.38 17.40
N LEU A 314 -34.76 35.29 18.69
CA LEU A 314 -35.64 34.82 19.74
C LEU A 314 -36.20 36.03 20.50
N LYS A 315 -37.52 36.15 20.56
CA LYS A 315 -38.20 37.11 21.43
C LYS A 315 -38.90 36.38 22.56
N LEU A 316 -38.80 36.90 23.77
CA LEU A 316 -39.46 36.33 24.94
C LEU A 316 -39.91 37.40 25.92
N ARG A 317 -40.88 37.05 26.76
CA ARG A 317 -41.35 37.86 27.89
C ARG A 317 -41.70 36.93 29.05
N GLY A 318 -41.09 37.17 30.20
CA GLY A 318 -41.32 36.43 31.45
C GLY A 318 -41.81 37.34 32.56
N ILE A 319 -41.98 36.78 33.76
CA ILE A 319 -42.38 37.53 34.95
C ILE A 319 -41.15 38.26 35.49
N ARG A 320 -41.27 39.57 35.71
CA ARG A 320 -40.17 40.43 36.15
C ARG A 320 -39.42 39.81 37.34
N GLY A 321 -38.11 39.63 37.16
CA GLY A 321 -37.23 39.03 38.17
C GLY A 321 -36.88 37.55 37.90
N ASP A 322 -37.65 36.85 37.07
CA ASP A 322 -37.36 35.46 36.72
C ASP A 322 -36.05 35.32 35.96
N LEU A 323 -35.25 34.34 36.35
CA LEU A 323 -34.08 33.91 35.59
C LEU A 323 -34.52 32.90 34.50
N VAL A 324 -34.19 33.22 33.24
CA VAL A 324 -34.44 32.35 32.10
C VAL A 324 -33.12 31.83 31.56
N LYS A 325 -32.90 30.52 31.68
CA LYS A 325 -31.75 29.82 31.08
C LYS A 325 -32.13 29.33 29.69
N ILE A 326 -31.38 29.73 28.68
CA ILE A 326 -31.66 29.42 27.26
C ILE A 326 -30.54 28.54 26.73
N ASN A 327 -30.91 27.35 26.26
CA ASN A 327 -29.98 26.37 25.71
C ASN A 327 -30.40 25.94 24.31
N LEU A 328 -29.42 25.64 23.45
CA LEU A 328 -29.61 24.93 22.19
C LEU A 328 -29.32 23.45 22.41
N LEU A 329 -30.20 22.60 21.92
CA LEU A 329 -29.98 21.16 21.83
C LEU A 329 -30.32 20.68 20.42
N GLY A 330 -29.28 20.37 19.64
CA GLY A 330 -29.42 19.82 18.29
C GLY A 330 -29.51 18.30 18.31
N SER A 331 -30.43 17.72 17.55
CA SER A 331 -30.45 16.29 17.24
C SER A 331 -29.81 16.05 15.86
N TYR A 332 -29.00 15.01 15.75
CA TYR A 332 -28.26 14.67 14.53
C TYR A 332 -28.44 13.20 14.19
N ARG A 333 -28.74 12.90 12.93
CA ARG A 333 -28.81 11.53 12.41
C ARG A 333 -27.57 11.15 11.60
N LEU A 334 -26.42 11.49 12.16
CA LEU A 334 -25.11 11.18 11.61
C LEU A 334 -24.53 9.95 12.30
N GLU A 335 -24.00 9.00 11.51
CA GLU A 335 -23.19 7.90 12.01
C GLU A 335 -21.76 8.01 11.51
N ALA A 336 -20.81 7.55 12.31
CA ALA A 336 -19.40 7.59 11.97
C ALA A 336 -18.95 6.25 11.38
N GLU A 337 -18.30 6.30 10.23
CA GLU A 337 -17.65 5.16 9.61
C GLU A 337 -16.13 5.33 9.68
N ALA A 338 -15.42 4.27 10.05
CA ALA A 338 -13.96 4.24 10.08
C ALA A 338 -13.41 3.05 9.28
N THR A 339 -12.27 3.26 8.61
CA THR A 339 -11.54 2.23 7.89
C THR A 339 -10.08 2.19 8.36
N MET A 340 -9.48 1.01 8.29
CA MET A 340 -8.08 0.76 8.67
C MET A 340 -7.41 -0.04 7.55
N GLY A 341 -6.27 0.44 7.04
CA GLY A 341 -5.56 -0.23 5.92
C GLY A 341 -6.37 -0.30 4.63
N GLY A 342 -7.29 0.65 4.39
CA GLY A 342 -8.14 0.71 3.19
C GLY A 342 -9.30 -0.30 3.17
N LYS A 343 -9.48 -1.10 4.23
CA LYS A 343 -10.65 -1.96 4.40
C LYS A 343 -11.57 -1.36 5.45
N GLN A 344 -12.89 -1.50 5.26
CA GLN A 344 -13.85 -1.18 6.31
C GLN A 344 -13.41 -1.89 7.58
N ALA A 345 -13.31 -1.14 8.68
CA ALA A 345 -13.05 -1.73 9.97
C ALA A 345 -14.33 -2.48 10.35
N THR A 346 -14.40 -3.76 10.01
CA THR A 346 -15.52 -4.58 10.46
C THR A 346 -15.45 -4.65 11.98
N ALA A 347 -16.60 -4.52 12.65
CA ALA A 347 -16.72 -5.00 14.01
C ALA A 347 -16.28 -6.47 13.96
N THR A 348 -15.22 -6.83 14.68
CA THR A 348 -14.76 -8.22 14.77
C THR A 348 -15.83 -9.03 15.51
N HIS A 349 -16.87 -9.44 14.81
CA HIS A 349 -17.73 -10.54 15.22
C HIS A 349 -17.02 -11.83 14.84
N GLY A 350 -16.22 -12.30 15.78
CA GLY A 350 -15.25 -13.37 15.64
C GLY A 350 -13.99 -12.90 16.36
N ASP A 351 -13.72 -13.45 17.54
CA ASP A 351 -12.73 -13.03 18.53
C ASP A 351 -11.27 -12.87 18.07
N LYS A 352 -10.98 -13.05 16.77
CA LYS A 352 -9.64 -12.96 16.23
C LYS A 352 -9.29 -11.51 15.91
N PRO A 353 -8.25 -10.95 16.55
CA PRO A 353 -7.79 -9.61 16.25
C PRO A 353 -7.28 -9.52 14.81
N VAL A 354 -7.44 -8.34 14.17
CA VAL A 354 -6.81 -8.07 12.88
C VAL A 354 -5.29 -8.07 13.06
N GLN A 355 -4.60 -8.88 12.26
CA GLN A 355 -3.14 -8.99 12.29
C GLN A 355 -2.50 -7.87 11.47
N LEU A 356 -1.52 -7.17 12.04
CA LEU A 356 -0.69 -6.20 11.35
C LEU A 356 0.77 -6.27 11.80
N LEU A 357 1.67 -5.67 11.03
CA LEU A 357 3.07 -5.56 11.41
C LEU A 357 3.25 -4.40 12.41
N LYS A 358 3.96 -4.67 13.50
CA LYS A 358 4.41 -3.61 14.42
C LYS A 358 5.31 -2.61 13.67
N GLY A 359 5.44 -1.39 14.19
CA GLY A 359 6.32 -0.36 13.62
C GLY A 359 5.83 0.24 12.30
N GLN A 360 5.06 -0.50 11.50
CA GLN A 360 4.55 -0.05 10.23
C GLN A 360 3.39 0.94 10.41
N ALA A 361 3.50 2.10 9.74
CA ALA A 361 2.45 3.10 9.70
C ALA A 361 1.17 2.50 9.05
N THR A 362 0.11 2.41 9.83
CA THR A 362 -1.20 1.93 9.36
C THR A 362 -2.11 3.14 9.11
N PRO A 363 -2.68 3.30 7.91
CA PRO A 363 -3.58 4.42 7.62
C PRO A 363 -4.98 4.16 8.19
N PHE A 364 -5.56 5.21 8.76
CA PHE A 364 -6.91 5.29 9.26
C PHE A 364 -7.65 6.40 8.54
N GLN A 365 -8.89 6.12 8.14
CA GLN A 365 -9.79 7.11 7.55
C GLN A 365 -11.14 7.07 8.28
N ALA A 366 -11.77 8.22 8.47
CA ALA A 366 -13.10 8.31 9.04
C ALA A 366 -13.97 9.33 8.30
N GLN A 367 -15.25 9.04 8.17
CA GLN A 367 -16.23 9.91 7.51
C GLN A 367 -17.59 9.83 8.22
N LEU A 368 -18.46 10.80 7.96
CA LEU A 368 -19.83 10.82 8.47
C LEU A 368 -20.81 10.36 7.40
N LEU A 369 -21.75 9.53 7.81
CA LEU A 369 -22.81 8.98 6.98
C LEU A 369 -24.17 9.50 7.45
N LEU A 370 -25.02 9.81 6.46
CA LEU A 370 -26.44 10.03 6.63
C LEU A 370 -27.18 8.69 6.83
N PRO A 371 -28.45 8.70 7.27
CA PRO A 371 -29.23 7.48 7.50
C PRO A 371 -29.39 6.57 6.28
N ASN A 372 -29.35 7.16 5.08
CA ASN A 372 -29.38 6.46 3.80
C ASN A 372 -28.00 5.94 3.35
N SER A 373 -27.02 5.95 4.26
CA SER A 373 -25.61 5.57 4.02
C SER A 373 -24.87 6.45 3.02
N GLN A 374 -25.42 7.59 2.61
CA GLN A 374 -24.69 8.57 1.81
C GLN A 374 -23.70 9.34 2.68
N LYS A 375 -22.59 9.77 2.07
CA LYS A 375 -21.61 10.60 2.76
C LYS A 375 -22.18 11.97 3.04
N LEU A 376 -21.94 12.47 4.25
CA LEU A 376 -22.25 13.87 4.58
C LEU A 376 -21.38 14.81 3.74
N THR A 377 -22.00 15.85 3.18
CA THR A 377 -21.34 16.88 2.36
C THR A 377 -21.28 18.25 3.04
N ASP A 378 -21.91 18.42 4.20
CA ASP A 378 -21.89 19.67 4.95
C ASP A 378 -20.52 19.91 5.61
N GLU A 379 -19.73 20.78 4.97
CA GLU A 379 -18.38 21.16 5.42
C GLU A 379 -18.37 21.87 6.78
N ALA A 380 -19.45 22.57 7.16
CA ALA A 380 -19.53 23.25 8.46
C ALA A 380 -19.46 22.26 9.62
N VAL A 381 -20.06 21.07 9.43
CA VAL A 381 -19.99 19.98 10.39
C VAL A 381 -18.54 19.50 10.54
N TYR A 382 -17.87 19.19 9.43
CA TYR A 382 -16.49 18.68 9.45
C TYR A 382 -15.48 19.67 10.04
N THR A 383 -15.61 20.96 9.73
CA THR A 383 -14.69 22.00 10.20
C THR A 383 -14.80 22.27 11.70
N SER A 384 -15.97 22.02 12.31
CA SER A 384 -16.18 22.15 13.76
C SER A 384 -15.71 20.95 14.59
N LEU A 385 -15.33 19.85 13.94
CA LEU A 385 -15.09 18.55 14.57
C LEU A 385 -13.63 18.32 14.93
N GLN A 386 -13.43 17.74 16.12
CA GLN A 386 -12.17 17.15 16.54
C GLN A 386 -12.27 15.62 16.43
N ALA A 387 -11.58 15.05 15.45
CA ALA A 387 -11.54 13.61 15.24
C ALA A 387 -10.26 13.00 15.82
N HIS A 388 -10.41 11.89 16.54
CA HIS A 388 -9.31 11.13 17.12
C HIS A 388 -9.56 9.63 16.94
N ILE A 389 -8.49 8.85 16.75
CA ILE A 389 -8.51 7.44 17.11
C ILE A 389 -7.95 7.29 18.54
N ILE A 390 -8.61 6.48 19.35
CA ILE A 390 -8.17 6.13 20.69
C ILE A 390 -7.60 4.73 20.60
N VAL A 391 -6.29 4.57 20.79
CA VAL A 391 -5.59 3.29 20.74
C VAL A 391 -5.20 2.88 22.15
N THR A 392 -5.61 1.69 22.59
CA THR A 392 -5.37 1.18 23.94
C THR A 392 -4.61 -0.15 23.84
N PRO A 393 -3.32 -0.20 24.25
CA PRO A 393 -2.60 -1.47 24.37
C PRO A 393 -3.20 -2.32 25.49
N LYS A 394 -3.20 -3.65 25.32
CA LYS A 394 -3.60 -4.58 26.37
C LYS A 394 -2.69 -4.43 27.59
N GLY A 395 -3.28 -4.08 28.74
CA GLY A 395 -2.55 -3.83 29.99
C GLY A 395 -1.86 -2.46 30.07
N GLY A 396 -2.13 -1.53 29.16
CA GLY A 396 -1.56 -0.18 29.19
C GLY A 396 -2.60 0.93 29.05
N THR A 397 -2.12 2.17 28.91
CA THR A 397 -2.96 3.37 28.88
C THR A 397 -3.40 3.75 27.47
N ALA A 398 -4.63 4.25 27.35
CA ALA A 398 -5.17 4.72 26.08
C ALA A 398 -4.42 5.96 25.57
N LYS A 399 -4.06 5.96 24.28
CA LYS A 399 -3.46 7.09 23.58
C LYS A 399 -4.45 7.67 22.58
N LYS A 400 -4.67 8.98 22.64
CA LYS A 400 -5.46 9.73 21.64
C LYS A 400 -4.53 10.16 20.51
N VAL A 401 -4.90 9.84 19.27
CA VAL A 401 -4.16 10.23 18.06
C VAL A 401 -5.10 11.10 17.22
N PRO A 402 -4.76 12.39 16.99
CA PRO A 402 -5.61 13.31 16.25
C PRO A 402 -5.66 12.93 14.77
N MET A 403 -6.80 13.15 14.14
CA MET A 403 -6.98 12.98 12.70
C MET A 403 -7.12 14.34 12.02
N THR A 404 -6.62 14.44 10.79
CA THR A 404 -6.66 15.66 9.97
C THR A 404 -7.79 15.54 8.95
N TYR A 405 -8.63 16.57 8.87
CA TYR A 405 -9.68 16.64 7.85
C TYR A 405 -9.11 16.98 6.47
N LYS A 406 -9.49 16.21 5.45
CA LYS A 406 -9.16 16.46 4.04
C LYS A 406 -10.25 15.92 3.13
N SER A 407 -10.93 16.81 2.41
CA SER A 407 -11.87 16.47 1.33
C SER A 407 -12.94 15.43 1.70
N GLY A 408 -13.77 15.73 2.71
CA GLY A 408 -14.90 14.88 3.11
C GLY A 408 -14.55 13.69 4.01
N ALA A 409 -13.29 13.57 4.45
CA ALA A 409 -12.88 12.54 5.40
C ALA A 409 -11.72 12.98 6.31
N PHE A 410 -11.68 12.43 7.51
CA PHE A 410 -10.56 12.53 8.43
C PHE A 410 -9.53 11.44 8.16
N HIS A 411 -8.25 11.77 8.27
CA HIS A 411 -7.15 10.85 8.02
C HIS A 411 -6.11 10.92 9.15
N THR A 412 -5.54 9.78 9.51
CA THR A 412 -4.31 9.72 10.32
C THR A 412 -3.56 8.44 9.99
N GLU A 413 -2.29 8.39 10.38
CA GLU A 413 -1.52 7.16 10.41
C GLU A 413 -1.12 6.84 11.84
N TYR A 414 -1.01 5.56 12.16
CA TYR A 414 -0.51 5.11 13.45
C TYR A 414 0.37 3.86 13.28
N ALA A 415 1.58 3.92 13.82
CA ALA A 415 2.48 2.79 13.93
C ALA A 415 2.35 2.16 15.32
N PHE A 416 2.01 0.87 15.36
CA PHE A 416 1.87 0.13 16.62
C PHE A 416 3.26 -0.23 17.15
N PRO A 417 3.69 0.29 18.30
CA PRO A 417 5.12 0.33 18.65
C PRO A 417 5.68 -1.01 19.12
N GLN A 418 4.84 -1.92 19.62
CA GLN A 418 5.28 -3.14 20.30
C GLN A 418 4.40 -4.32 19.90
N THR A 419 4.99 -5.53 19.87
CA THR A 419 4.26 -6.78 19.66
C THR A 419 3.32 -7.04 20.83
N ARG A 420 2.00 -6.89 20.60
CA ARG A 420 0.92 -7.17 21.56
C ARG A 420 -0.46 -6.94 20.93
N ASP A 421 -1.48 -7.29 21.70
CA ASP A 421 -2.86 -6.92 21.41
C ASP A 421 -3.11 -5.43 21.74
N TYR A 422 -3.90 -4.78 20.89
CA TYR A 422 -4.44 -3.44 21.05
C TYR A 422 -5.94 -3.44 20.81
N THR A 423 -6.62 -2.47 21.38
CA THR A 423 -7.93 -2.05 20.88
C THR A 423 -7.83 -0.64 20.32
N TRP A 424 -8.69 -0.31 19.35
CA TRP A 424 -8.85 1.07 18.93
C TRP A 424 -10.33 1.42 18.69
N GLN A 425 -10.66 2.70 18.82
CA GLN A 425 -12.00 3.22 18.62
C GLN A 425 -11.93 4.64 18.02
N LEU A 426 -12.82 4.96 17.08
CA LEU A 426 -12.99 6.32 16.59
C LEU A 426 -13.73 7.19 17.63
N SER A 427 -13.28 8.42 17.83
CA SER A 427 -13.96 9.44 18.64
C SER A 427 -14.05 10.73 17.83
N LEU A 428 -15.27 11.19 17.59
CA LEU A 428 -15.59 12.48 16.96
C LEU A 428 -16.25 13.36 18.02
N ASP A 429 -15.70 14.56 18.22
CA ASP A 429 -16.19 15.50 19.22
C ASP A 429 -16.40 16.88 18.59
N SER A 430 -17.62 17.40 18.61
CA SER A 430 -17.96 18.77 18.21
C SER A 430 -18.43 19.58 19.42
N PRO A 431 -18.58 20.90 19.31
CA PRO A 431 -19.23 21.70 20.35
C PRO A 431 -20.67 21.28 20.65
N GLN A 432 -21.38 20.71 19.67
CA GLN A 432 -22.82 20.41 19.73
C GLN A 432 -23.13 18.93 19.97
N TRP A 433 -22.23 18.01 19.64
CA TRP A 433 -22.49 16.58 19.67
C TRP A 433 -21.20 15.77 19.71
N TYR A 434 -21.32 14.46 19.93
CA TYR A 434 -20.19 13.54 19.83
C TYR A 434 -20.60 12.21 19.21
N ARG A 435 -19.65 11.49 18.61
CA ARG A 435 -19.82 10.10 18.16
C ARG A 435 -18.62 9.27 18.59
N LYS A 436 -18.89 8.05 19.03
CA LYS A 436 -17.88 7.03 19.28
C LYS A 436 -18.16 5.86 18.35
N GLY A 437 -17.15 5.42 17.61
CA GLY A 437 -17.24 4.25 16.74
C GLY A 437 -17.27 2.95 17.53
N THR A 438 -17.26 1.81 16.84
CA THR A 438 -17.08 0.51 17.49
C THR A 438 -15.63 0.32 17.97
N VAL A 439 -15.45 -0.51 19.00
CA VAL A 439 -14.11 -0.91 19.45
C VAL A 439 -13.63 -2.07 18.58
N HIS A 440 -12.47 -1.93 17.95
CA HIS A 440 -11.84 -2.93 17.11
C HIS A 440 -10.62 -3.54 17.81
N LYS A 441 -10.43 -4.86 17.69
CA LYS A 441 -9.27 -5.59 18.23
C LYS A 441 -8.20 -5.77 17.15
N VAL A 442 -6.95 -5.52 17.50
CA VAL A 442 -5.79 -5.60 16.61
C VAL A 442 -4.65 -6.32 17.34
N HIS A 443 -3.89 -7.13 16.62
CA HIS A 443 -2.65 -7.72 17.12
C HIS A 443 -1.52 -7.22 16.24
N ALA A 444 -0.58 -6.49 16.84
CA ALA A 444 0.65 -6.12 16.18
C ALA A 444 1.65 -7.24 16.37
N ALA A 445 2.08 -7.86 15.28
CA ALA A 445 3.05 -8.94 15.25
C ALA A 445 4.43 -8.41 14.85
N ASN A 446 5.46 -9.01 15.42
CA ASN A 446 6.82 -8.93 14.91
C ASN A 446 6.95 -9.78 13.64
N ALA A 447 7.71 -9.32 12.65
CA ALA A 447 8.11 -10.13 11.50
C ALA A 447 9.61 -10.38 11.56
N ALA A 448 10.02 -11.63 11.38
CA ALA A 448 11.43 -11.97 11.31
C ALA A 448 12.10 -11.31 10.08
N PRO A 449 13.42 -11.06 10.14
CA PRO A 449 14.16 -10.50 9.02
C PRO A 449 14.03 -11.39 7.78
N GLN A 450 13.96 -10.79 6.59
CA GLN A 450 13.79 -11.49 5.33
C GLN A 450 15.03 -11.33 4.44
N VAL A 451 15.52 -12.47 3.94
CA VAL A 451 16.65 -12.53 3.00
C VAL A 451 16.16 -12.25 1.57
N LEU A 452 16.86 -11.36 0.87
CA LEU A 452 16.62 -11.00 -0.53
C LEU A 452 17.24 -12.03 -1.50
N LYS A 453 16.80 -12.04 -2.76
CA LYS A 453 17.13 -13.12 -3.71
C LYS A 453 18.56 -13.05 -4.27
N ASP A 454 19.14 -11.86 -4.43
CA ASP A 454 20.50 -11.73 -4.95
C ASP A 454 21.49 -11.66 -3.79
N LEU A 455 22.26 -12.72 -3.62
CA LEU A 455 23.24 -12.89 -2.54
C LEU A 455 24.67 -12.97 -3.08
N THR A 456 24.91 -12.44 -4.28
CA THR A 456 26.23 -12.50 -4.92
C THR A 456 26.94 -11.15 -4.88
N ILE A 457 28.16 -11.12 -4.34
CA ILE A 457 29.04 -9.96 -4.37
C ILE A 457 30.17 -10.24 -5.34
N ARG A 458 30.26 -9.45 -6.43
CA ARG A 458 31.36 -9.53 -7.38
C ARG A 458 32.37 -8.43 -7.10
N LEU A 459 33.63 -8.81 -6.93
CA LEU A 459 34.74 -7.90 -6.65
C LEU A 459 35.88 -8.10 -7.65
N VAL A 460 36.63 -7.03 -7.89
CA VAL A 460 37.89 -7.07 -8.63
C VAL A 460 39.01 -6.90 -7.62
N LYS A 461 39.93 -7.85 -7.58
CA LYS A 461 41.03 -7.90 -6.59
C LYS A 461 41.77 -6.58 -6.47
N GLU A 462 41.99 -5.92 -7.60
CA GLU A 462 42.82 -4.73 -7.66
C GLU A 462 42.10 -3.40 -7.40
N ASP A 463 40.81 -3.43 -7.06
CA ASP A 463 40.05 -2.26 -6.59
C ASP A 463 40.25 -2.01 -5.08
N GLY A 464 40.88 -2.97 -4.37
CA GLY A 464 41.17 -2.88 -2.93
C GLY A 464 39.95 -3.18 -2.06
N ASP A 465 39.97 -2.68 -0.83
CA ASP A 465 38.92 -2.95 0.15
C ASP A 465 37.55 -2.49 -0.34
N SER A 466 36.51 -3.24 0.03
CA SER A 466 35.15 -3.03 -0.44
C SER A 466 34.18 -2.99 0.73
N ARG A 467 33.28 -2.00 0.71
CA ARG A 467 32.18 -1.86 1.66
C ARG A 467 30.85 -2.19 0.99
N ARG A 468 30.00 -2.99 1.64
CA ARG A 468 28.64 -3.32 1.18
C ARG A 468 27.66 -3.15 2.33
N SER A 469 26.45 -2.65 2.04
CA SER A 469 25.41 -2.55 3.05
C SER A 469 24.71 -3.89 3.20
N LEU A 470 24.55 -4.36 4.43
CA LEU A 470 23.82 -5.60 4.72
C LEU A 470 22.31 -5.45 4.46
N SER A 471 21.80 -4.22 4.45
CA SER A 471 20.43 -3.89 4.05
C SER A 471 20.15 -4.18 2.56
N ASP A 472 21.18 -4.31 1.72
CA ASP A 472 21.03 -4.72 0.31
C ASP A 472 20.69 -6.21 0.18
N PHE A 473 20.88 -7.00 1.24
CA PHE A 473 20.73 -8.46 1.24
C PHE A 473 19.69 -8.97 2.22
N ILE A 474 19.51 -8.31 3.38
CA ILE A 474 18.55 -8.72 4.42
C ILE A 474 17.80 -7.48 4.90
N ILE A 475 16.47 -7.51 4.82
CA ILE A 475 15.58 -6.43 5.24
C ILE A 475 14.65 -6.91 6.35
N ASP A 476 14.26 -6.02 7.25
CA ASP A 476 13.17 -6.33 8.19
C ASP A 476 11.83 -5.82 7.63
N PRO A 477 10.78 -6.67 7.49
CA PRO A 477 9.47 -6.23 7.03
C PRO A 477 8.80 -5.17 7.91
N ASN A 478 9.15 -5.11 9.20
CA ASN A 478 8.62 -4.13 10.16
C ASN A 478 9.56 -2.91 10.36
N HIS A 479 10.65 -2.85 9.59
CA HIS A 479 11.69 -1.80 9.62
C HIS A 479 12.44 -1.66 10.96
N ASP A 480 12.47 -2.71 11.79
CA ASP A 480 13.33 -2.75 12.96
C ASP A 480 14.81 -2.66 12.58
N LYS A 481 15.60 -2.10 13.50
CA LYS A 481 17.07 -2.08 13.36
C LYS A 481 17.63 -3.48 13.62
N LEU A 482 18.22 -4.08 12.60
CA LEU A 482 18.83 -5.40 12.66
C LEU A 482 20.22 -5.37 13.30
N ASN A 483 20.52 -6.41 14.08
CA ASN A 483 21.86 -6.73 14.54
C ASN A 483 22.42 -7.87 13.70
N TYR A 484 23.60 -7.68 13.12
CA TYR A 484 24.21 -8.65 12.22
C TYR A 484 25.39 -9.35 12.91
N LYS A 485 25.47 -10.67 12.71
CA LYS A 485 26.56 -11.50 13.19
C LYS A 485 27.10 -12.35 12.05
N LEU A 486 28.43 -12.42 11.95
CA LEU A 486 29.10 -13.37 11.09
C LEU A 486 29.19 -14.71 11.83
N ASP A 487 28.53 -15.75 11.31
CA ASP A 487 28.38 -17.04 12.01
C ASP A 487 29.60 -17.95 11.90
N SER A 488 30.40 -17.77 10.85
CA SER A 488 31.60 -18.57 10.59
C SER A 488 32.66 -17.72 9.90
N GLU A 489 33.93 -18.05 10.16
CA GLU A 489 35.04 -17.61 9.31
C GLU A 489 34.76 -18.03 7.86
N ALA A 490 35.20 -17.21 6.92
CA ALA A 490 35.06 -17.44 5.49
C ALA A 490 35.40 -18.90 5.13
N SER A 491 34.57 -19.57 4.30
CA SER A 491 34.85 -20.96 3.92
C SER A 491 36.08 -21.12 3.00
N GLY A 492 36.88 -20.07 2.82
CA GLY A 492 38.08 -20.01 2.00
C GLY A 492 38.84 -18.68 2.19
N ASP A 493 40.08 -18.61 1.70
CA ASP A 493 40.99 -17.47 1.93
C ASP A 493 40.80 -16.31 0.94
N ALA A 494 39.66 -16.27 0.21
CA ALA A 494 39.47 -15.28 -0.85
C ALA A 494 39.27 -13.86 -0.32
N VAL A 495 38.67 -13.71 0.87
CA VAL A 495 38.41 -12.39 1.49
C VAL A 495 38.46 -12.50 3.01
N HIS A 496 38.98 -11.46 3.65
CA HIS A 496 38.73 -11.19 5.06
C HIS A 496 37.44 -10.37 5.19
N ALA A 497 36.54 -10.77 6.09
CA ALA A 497 35.23 -10.14 6.24
C ALA A 497 34.98 -9.72 7.69
N GLU A 498 34.61 -8.45 7.89
CA GLU A 498 34.24 -7.89 9.18
C GLU A 498 32.90 -7.15 9.08
N ILE A 499 32.09 -7.22 10.13
CA ILE A 499 30.81 -6.51 10.22
C ILE A 499 30.98 -5.34 11.18
N ASN A 500 30.72 -4.12 10.69
CA ASN A 500 30.65 -2.92 11.51
C ASN A 500 29.27 -2.29 11.39
N GLY A 501 28.40 -2.53 12.37
CA GLY A 501 27.02 -2.07 12.35
C GLY A 501 26.23 -2.69 11.19
N ASN A 502 25.91 -1.90 10.17
CA ASN A 502 25.18 -2.33 8.97
C ASN A 502 26.10 -2.64 7.78
N ASP A 503 27.41 -2.41 7.92
CA ASP A 503 28.35 -2.52 6.82
C ASP A 503 29.15 -3.81 6.89
N LEU A 504 29.19 -4.51 5.77
CA LEU A 504 30.12 -5.61 5.51
C LEU A 504 31.39 -5.02 4.89
N LEU A 505 32.49 -5.08 5.64
CA LEU A 505 33.82 -4.68 5.21
C LEU A 505 34.55 -5.91 4.68
N LEU A 506 34.99 -5.86 3.43
CA LEU A 506 35.71 -6.92 2.74
C LEU A 506 37.11 -6.42 2.41
N SER A 507 38.13 -7.06 3.00
CA SER A 507 39.55 -6.72 2.85
C SER A 507 40.36 -7.96 2.43
N GLU A 508 41.66 -7.78 2.17
CA GLU A 508 42.58 -8.87 1.82
C GLU A 508 42.09 -9.75 0.65
N LEU A 509 41.68 -9.10 -0.45
CA LEU A 509 41.08 -9.78 -1.60
C LEU A 509 42.08 -10.70 -2.35
N HIS A 510 41.81 -12.00 -2.35
CA HIS A 510 42.46 -13.04 -3.14
C HIS A 510 41.50 -13.61 -4.19
N THR A 511 42.02 -14.00 -5.36
CA THR A 511 41.20 -14.54 -6.44
C THR A 511 40.58 -15.88 -6.05
N GLY A 512 39.26 -16.00 -6.14
CA GLY A 512 38.51 -17.18 -5.76
C GLY A 512 37.07 -16.85 -5.36
N ASP A 513 36.32 -17.89 -5.02
CA ASP A 513 34.97 -17.77 -4.48
C ASP A 513 34.99 -18.11 -2.99
N THR A 514 34.21 -17.39 -2.19
CA THR A 514 34.07 -17.61 -0.75
C THR A 514 32.64 -17.40 -0.31
N GLN A 515 32.18 -18.20 0.64
CA GLN A 515 30.85 -18.09 1.22
C GLN A 515 30.95 -17.49 2.63
N LEU A 516 30.11 -16.48 2.88
CA LEU A 516 29.97 -15.81 4.18
C LEU A 516 28.56 -16.05 4.70
N LYS A 517 28.44 -16.75 5.84
CA LYS A 517 27.15 -16.94 6.51
C LYS A 517 26.91 -15.81 7.50
N ILE A 518 25.87 -15.04 7.25
CA ILE A 518 25.49 -13.89 8.07
C ILE A 518 24.11 -14.15 8.67
N THR A 519 23.99 -13.99 9.99
CA THR A 519 22.72 -13.99 10.69
C THR A 519 22.33 -12.57 11.06
N ALA A 520 21.13 -12.17 10.67
CA ALA A 520 20.49 -10.94 11.12
C ALA A 520 19.47 -11.29 12.21
N THR A 521 19.49 -10.55 13.31
CA THR A 521 18.57 -10.71 14.44
C THR A 521 17.89 -9.38 14.74
N ASP A 522 16.57 -9.39 14.88
CA ASP A 522 15.80 -8.21 15.28
C ASP A 522 15.87 -7.96 16.81
N PRO A 523 15.39 -6.81 17.31
CA PRO A 523 15.41 -6.49 18.74
C PRO A 523 14.56 -7.41 19.62
N GLU A 524 13.61 -8.16 19.05
CA GLU A 524 12.74 -9.10 19.75
C GLU A 524 13.27 -10.55 19.70
N GLY A 525 14.42 -10.76 19.06
CA GLY A 525 15.17 -12.01 19.03
C GLY A 525 14.84 -12.93 17.85
N ALA A 526 13.95 -12.53 16.92
CA ALA A 526 13.74 -13.32 15.70
C ALA A 526 14.91 -13.10 14.74
N SER A 527 15.33 -14.15 14.05
CA SER A 527 16.52 -14.10 13.21
C SER A 527 16.34 -14.83 11.89
N SER A 528 17.18 -14.46 10.92
CA SER A 528 17.33 -15.16 9.65
C SER A 528 18.78 -15.15 9.21
N SER A 529 19.20 -16.25 8.58
CA SER A 529 20.56 -16.40 8.06
C SER A 529 20.58 -16.38 6.54
N ALA A 530 21.57 -15.70 5.96
CA ALA A 530 21.85 -15.70 4.53
C ALA A 530 23.30 -16.17 4.29
N THR A 531 23.51 -16.86 3.18
CA THR A 531 24.86 -17.21 2.70
C THR A 531 25.20 -16.34 1.51
N LEU A 532 26.06 -15.34 1.71
CA LEU A 532 26.56 -14.48 0.65
C LEU A 532 27.70 -15.18 -0.09
N THR A 533 27.63 -15.21 -1.42
CA THR A 533 28.72 -15.71 -2.26
C THR A 533 29.54 -14.53 -2.76
N VAL A 534 30.78 -14.42 -2.28
CA VAL A 534 31.74 -13.40 -2.73
C VAL A 534 32.64 -14.03 -3.79
N SER A 535 32.62 -13.47 -5.00
CA SER A 535 33.46 -13.89 -6.12
C SER A 535 34.45 -12.79 -6.46
N VAL A 536 35.75 -13.08 -6.28
CA VAL A 536 36.84 -12.15 -6.52
C VAL A 536 37.60 -12.56 -7.77
N GLN A 537 37.62 -11.69 -8.78
CA GLN A 537 38.37 -11.90 -10.02
C GLN A 537 39.53 -10.92 -10.15
N SER A 538 40.62 -11.33 -10.80
CA SER A 538 41.73 -10.43 -11.14
C SER A 538 41.55 -9.88 -12.56
N ARG A 539 41.81 -8.57 -12.75
CA ARG A 539 41.83 -7.97 -14.10
C ARG A 539 42.91 -8.57 -15.00
N TYR A 540 43.99 -9.11 -14.41
CA TYR A 540 45.09 -9.71 -15.16
C TYR A 540 44.74 -11.06 -15.78
N THR A 541 43.73 -11.75 -15.26
CA THR A 541 43.24 -13.00 -15.86
C THR A 541 42.64 -12.76 -17.25
N ALA A 542 41.84 -11.71 -17.41
CA ALA A 542 41.29 -11.33 -18.71
C ALA A 542 42.38 -10.84 -19.68
N ILE A 543 43.34 -10.04 -19.19
CA ILE A 543 44.43 -9.50 -20.01
C ILE A 543 45.31 -10.64 -20.57
N LYS A 544 45.65 -11.66 -19.78
CA LYS A 544 46.43 -12.83 -20.23
C LYS A 544 45.78 -13.52 -21.44
N TRP A 545 44.46 -13.70 -21.43
CA TRP A 545 43.74 -14.32 -22.54
C TRP A 545 43.70 -13.43 -23.79
N THR A 546 43.50 -12.12 -23.64
CA THR A 546 43.52 -11.20 -24.78
C THR A 546 44.88 -11.15 -25.48
N VAL A 547 45.99 -11.19 -24.73
CA VAL A 547 47.34 -11.24 -25.30
C VAL A 547 47.59 -12.56 -26.02
N ALA A 548 47.20 -13.69 -25.41
CA ALA A 548 47.35 -15.02 -26.01
C ALA A 548 46.62 -15.14 -27.36
N ILE A 549 45.37 -14.64 -27.45
CA ILE A 549 44.58 -14.66 -28.68
C ILE A 549 45.22 -13.78 -29.76
N SER A 550 45.73 -12.61 -29.38
CA SER A 550 46.37 -11.65 -30.32
C SER A 550 47.60 -12.25 -31.01
N VAL A 551 48.42 -13.00 -30.26
CA VAL A 551 49.63 -13.67 -30.79
C VAL A 551 49.26 -14.75 -31.81
N VAL A 552 48.21 -15.54 -31.54
CA VAL A 552 47.74 -16.60 -32.45
C VAL A 552 47.23 -16.00 -33.77
N VAL A 553 46.49 -14.90 -33.71
CA VAL A 553 45.96 -14.21 -34.91
C VAL A 553 47.09 -13.65 -35.77
N ALA A 554 48.11 -13.04 -35.15
CA ALA A 554 49.27 -12.49 -35.87
C ALA A 554 50.08 -13.58 -36.60
N ALA A 555 50.30 -14.73 -35.96
CA ALA A 555 50.99 -15.85 -36.57
C ALA A 555 50.25 -16.42 -37.80
N PHE A 556 48.92 -16.49 -37.73
CA PHE A 556 48.08 -16.99 -38.82
C PHE A 556 48.10 -16.05 -40.05
N LEU A 557 48.05 -14.74 -39.82
CA LEU A 557 48.13 -13.72 -40.87
C LEU A 557 49.45 -13.76 -41.65
N TYR A 558 50.57 -13.97 -40.97
CA TYR A 558 51.89 -14.01 -41.60
C TYR A 558 52.07 -15.22 -42.54
N TRP A 559 51.45 -16.37 -42.23
CA TRP A 559 51.56 -17.55 -43.07
C TRP A 559 50.80 -17.40 -44.41
N PHE A 560 49.64 -16.73 -44.39
CA PHE A 560 48.77 -16.63 -45.56
C PHE A 560 49.21 -15.58 -46.60
N LEU A 561 49.96 -14.55 -46.18
CA LEU A 561 50.28 -13.37 -47.00
C LEU A 561 51.65 -13.40 -47.72
N ARG A 562 52.40 -14.53 -47.71
CA ARG A 562 53.73 -14.57 -48.34
C ARG A 562 53.67 -14.63 -49.89
N PRO A 563 54.45 -13.80 -50.63
CA PRO A 563 54.43 -13.75 -52.11
C PRO A 563 55.07 -14.99 -52.79
N LYS A 564 54.53 -15.41 -53.95
CA LYS A 564 54.96 -16.59 -54.74
C LYS A 564 55.72 -16.19 -56.02
N PRO A 565 56.70 -16.99 -56.51
CA PRO A 565 57.53 -16.65 -57.68
C PRO A 565 56.75 -16.59 -59.01
N GLN A 566 57.22 -15.75 -59.95
CA GLN A 566 56.65 -15.52 -61.29
C GLN A 566 57.71 -15.79 -62.38
N PHE A 567 57.28 -16.04 -63.62
CA PHE A 567 58.19 -16.23 -64.76
C PHE A 567 59.00 -14.96 -65.03
N ALA A 568 60.26 -15.14 -65.40
CA ALA A 568 61.15 -14.09 -65.85
C ALA A 568 61.85 -14.55 -67.14
N GLY A 569 62.52 -13.65 -67.83
CA GLY A 569 63.34 -13.99 -69.00
C GLY A 569 62.57 -14.46 -70.24
N ARG A 570 63.33 -15.01 -71.20
CA ARG A 570 62.85 -15.56 -72.46
C ARG A 570 63.58 -16.86 -72.81
N ILE A 571 62.95 -17.74 -73.57
CA ILE A 571 63.58 -18.92 -74.16
C ILE A 571 63.83 -18.65 -75.63
N GLU A 572 65.02 -18.94 -76.13
CA GLU A 572 65.33 -18.97 -77.56
C GLU A 572 65.51 -20.42 -78.02
N GLY A 573 64.78 -20.85 -79.05
CA GLY A 573 64.87 -22.19 -79.62
C GLY A 573 65.58 -22.19 -80.97
N TYR A 574 66.63 -23.00 -81.08
CA TYR A 574 67.40 -23.24 -82.30
C TYR A 574 67.10 -24.67 -82.75
N PHE A 575 66.43 -24.82 -83.89
CA PHE A 575 66.15 -26.14 -84.48
C PHE A 575 67.40 -26.58 -85.24
N LEU A 576 68.06 -27.61 -84.73
CA LEU A 576 69.32 -28.14 -85.28
C LEU A 576 69.06 -29.13 -86.42
N ALA A 577 67.98 -29.91 -86.29
CA ALA A 577 67.49 -30.84 -87.30
C ALA A 577 65.97 -30.99 -87.15
N THR A 578 65.27 -31.22 -88.25
CA THR A 578 63.81 -31.46 -88.30
C THR A 578 63.52 -32.69 -89.15
N ALA A 579 62.59 -33.54 -88.72
CA ALA A 579 62.20 -34.72 -89.49
C ALA A 579 61.53 -34.36 -90.84
N SER A 580 60.92 -33.17 -90.93
CA SER A 580 60.32 -32.64 -92.17
C SER A 580 61.34 -32.10 -93.18
N GLY A 581 62.59 -31.89 -92.76
CA GLY A 581 63.63 -31.22 -93.56
C GLY A 581 63.43 -29.71 -93.71
N GLN A 582 62.42 -29.11 -93.06
CA GLN A 582 62.19 -27.66 -93.09
C GLN A 582 63.18 -26.91 -92.19
N GLU A 583 63.77 -25.84 -92.71
CA GLU A 583 64.65 -24.96 -91.94
C GLU A 583 63.81 -23.95 -91.14
N ILE A 584 63.74 -24.13 -89.82
CA ILE A 584 62.94 -23.28 -88.93
C ILE A 584 63.84 -22.17 -88.34
N PRO A 585 63.54 -20.88 -88.58
CA PRO A 585 64.32 -19.79 -88.03
C PRO A 585 64.22 -19.76 -86.50
N VAL A 586 65.26 -19.22 -85.84
CA VAL A 586 65.34 -19.14 -84.37
C VAL A 586 64.08 -18.47 -83.81
N LYS A 587 63.40 -19.18 -82.90
CA LYS A 587 62.18 -18.70 -82.25
C LYS A 587 62.50 -18.16 -80.86
N SER A 588 61.83 -17.10 -80.42
CA SER A 588 62.04 -16.49 -79.10
C SER A 588 60.74 -16.28 -78.35
N TRP A 589 60.62 -16.88 -77.18
CA TRP A 589 59.45 -16.83 -76.32
C TRP A 589 59.73 -16.04 -75.04
N PRO A 590 59.20 -14.82 -74.88
CA PRO A 590 59.26 -14.12 -73.60
C PRO A 590 58.38 -14.85 -72.58
N LEU A 591 58.97 -15.41 -71.52
CA LEU A 591 58.20 -16.22 -70.56
C LEU A 591 57.22 -15.39 -69.73
N THR A 592 57.44 -14.08 -69.65
CA THR A 592 56.52 -13.13 -69.01
C THR A 592 55.19 -12.94 -69.76
N SER A 593 55.10 -13.34 -71.03
CA SER A 593 53.84 -13.26 -71.78
C SER A 593 52.87 -14.40 -71.46
N PHE A 594 53.30 -15.42 -70.71
CA PHE A 594 52.44 -16.53 -70.32
C PHE A 594 51.78 -16.21 -68.97
N PRO A 595 50.43 -16.13 -68.90
CA PRO A 595 49.71 -15.72 -67.69
C PRO A 595 49.79 -16.77 -66.55
N GLY A 596 50.29 -17.97 -66.84
CA GLY A 596 50.51 -19.05 -65.88
C GLY A 596 51.92 -19.05 -65.26
N ARG A 597 52.11 -19.83 -64.19
CA ARG A 597 53.45 -20.11 -63.61
C ARG A 597 54.11 -21.38 -64.15
N LYS A 598 53.46 -21.99 -65.15
CA LYS A 598 53.89 -23.18 -65.86
C LYS A 598 53.54 -23.00 -67.33
N VAL A 599 54.41 -23.47 -68.23
CA VAL A 599 54.18 -23.51 -69.68
C VAL A 599 54.82 -24.78 -70.23
N SER A 600 54.15 -25.47 -71.15
CA SER A 600 54.73 -26.64 -71.82
C SER A 600 55.52 -26.24 -73.06
N LEU A 601 56.44 -27.10 -73.53
CA LEU A 601 57.17 -26.85 -74.77
C LEU A 601 56.23 -26.82 -75.99
N GLN A 602 55.19 -27.66 -76.00
CA GLN A 602 54.16 -27.62 -77.03
C GLN A 602 53.42 -26.27 -77.07
N GLU A 603 53.15 -25.69 -75.91
CA GLU A 603 52.48 -24.38 -75.82
C GLU A 603 53.39 -23.25 -76.35
N LEU A 604 54.71 -23.37 -76.14
CA LEU A 604 55.68 -22.48 -76.79
C LEU A 604 55.60 -22.65 -78.32
N PHE A 605 55.68 -23.87 -78.84
CA PHE A 605 55.61 -24.14 -80.28
C PHE A 605 54.35 -23.60 -80.95
N ARG A 606 53.18 -23.78 -80.30
CA ARG A 606 51.90 -23.23 -80.78
C ARG A 606 51.89 -21.70 -80.87
N THR A 607 52.66 -21.01 -80.02
CA THR A 607 52.66 -19.54 -79.97
C THR A 607 53.37 -18.91 -81.19
N LEU A 608 54.32 -19.62 -81.81
CA LEU A 608 55.12 -19.11 -82.93
C LEU A 608 55.05 -19.98 -84.20
N ASP A 609 53.93 -20.70 -84.35
CA ASP A 609 53.52 -21.42 -85.56
C ASP A 609 54.50 -22.51 -86.02
N VAL A 610 55.08 -23.24 -85.05
CA VAL A 610 55.96 -24.39 -85.31
C VAL A 610 55.09 -25.65 -85.46
N HIS A 611 54.98 -26.16 -86.70
CA HIS A 611 54.08 -27.26 -87.08
C HIS A 611 54.77 -28.63 -87.24
N GLU A 612 55.71 -28.96 -86.36
CA GLU A 612 56.32 -30.29 -86.33
C GLU A 612 55.47 -31.26 -85.47
N PRO A 613 55.20 -32.50 -85.92
CA PRO A 613 54.39 -33.46 -85.17
C PRO A 613 55.19 -34.07 -84.01
N LEU A 614 55.37 -33.31 -82.92
CA LEU A 614 56.14 -33.67 -81.73
C LEU A 614 55.20 -33.86 -80.52
N PRO A 615 54.38 -34.93 -80.48
CA PRO A 615 53.36 -35.14 -79.46
C PRO A 615 53.91 -35.15 -78.02
N GLU A 616 55.18 -35.49 -77.80
CA GLU A 616 55.73 -35.52 -76.44
C GLU A 616 56.14 -34.14 -75.89
N ALA A 617 56.20 -33.09 -76.71
CA ALA A 617 56.57 -31.74 -76.28
C ALA A 617 55.62 -31.15 -75.21
N GLU A 618 54.36 -31.58 -75.16
CA GLU A 618 53.39 -31.10 -74.15
C GLU A 618 53.79 -31.53 -72.72
N ARG A 619 54.52 -32.64 -72.62
CA ARG A 619 54.97 -33.23 -71.35
C ARG A 619 56.35 -32.73 -70.91
N ILE A 620 56.93 -31.77 -71.63
CA ILE A 620 58.11 -31.01 -71.20
C ILE A 620 57.62 -29.67 -70.65
N LEU A 621 57.69 -29.51 -69.33
CA LEU A 621 57.10 -28.39 -68.60
C LEU A 621 58.18 -27.48 -68.03
N PHE A 622 58.03 -26.18 -68.27
CA PHE A 622 58.79 -25.11 -67.64
C PHE A 622 57.95 -24.44 -66.55
N SER A 623 58.55 -24.07 -65.43
CA SER A 623 57.85 -23.44 -64.31
C SER A 623 58.71 -22.39 -63.60
N ALA A 624 58.08 -21.36 -63.04
CA ALA A 624 58.78 -20.25 -62.40
C ALA A 624 59.51 -20.67 -61.12
N GLY A 625 60.82 -20.49 -61.09
CA GLY A 625 61.67 -20.70 -59.92
C GLY A 625 61.87 -19.44 -59.08
N LYS A 626 62.50 -19.58 -57.91
CA LYS A 626 62.91 -18.42 -57.09
C LYS A 626 64.05 -17.66 -57.81
N LYS A 627 64.16 -16.36 -57.56
CA LYS A 627 65.25 -15.51 -58.09
C LYS A 627 65.37 -15.48 -59.63
N GLY A 628 64.24 -15.65 -60.35
CA GLY A 628 64.22 -15.58 -61.82
C GLY A 628 64.76 -16.81 -62.54
N SER A 629 65.03 -17.90 -61.82
CA SER A 629 65.37 -19.20 -62.40
C SER A 629 64.17 -19.86 -63.08
N LEU A 630 64.45 -20.74 -64.05
CA LEU A 630 63.44 -21.51 -64.76
C LEU A 630 63.56 -22.98 -64.40
N ILE A 631 62.49 -23.60 -63.92
CA ILE A 631 62.51 -25.02 -63.56
C ILE A 631 61.93 -25.83 -64.73
N VAL A 632 62.73 -26.70 -65.33
CA VAL A 632 62.27 -27.68 -66.33
C VAL A 632 62.04 -29.04 -65.69
N LYS A 633 60.94 -29.69 -66.09
CA LYS A 633 60.58 -31.06 -65.71
C LYS A 633 59.92 -31.72 -66.92
N HIS A 634 60.34 -32.92 -67.26
CA HIS A 634 59.67 -33.69 -68.30
C HIS A 634 59.30 -35.09 -67.83
N ASP A 635 58.38 -35.72 -68.55
CA ASP A 635 58.05 -37.13 -68.41
C ASP A 635 57.87 -37.74 -69.81
N THR A 636 58.94 -37.69 -70.61
CA THR A 636 58.95 -38.03 -72.04
C THR A 636 60.03 -39.06 -72.37
N ARG A 637 59.91 -39.73 -73.52
CA ARG A 637 60.95 -40.51 -74.20
C ARG A 637 62.01 -39.64 -74.86
N CYS A 638 61.78 -38.34 -75.05
CA CYS A 638 62.80 -37.40 -75.52
C CYS A 638 64.05 -37.42 -74.63
N ALA A 639 65.22 -37.30 -75.23
CA ALA A 639 66.47 -37.15 -74.51
C ALA A 639 66.72 -35.67 -74.21
N LEU A 640 66.53 -35.27 -72.96
CA LEU A 640 66.81 -33.91 -72.50
C LEU A 640 68.19 -33.85 -71.85
N GLN A 641 69.02 -32.90 -72.27
CA GLN A 641 70.36 -32.69 -71.72
C GLN A 641 70.55 -31.23 -71.33
N HIS A 642 70.78 -30.99 -70.05
CA HIS A 642 71.12 -29.67 -69.48
C HIS A 642 72.62 -29.66 -69.18
N GLY A 643 73.39 -28.89 -69.96
CA GLY A 643 74.85 -28.93 -69.93
C GLY A 643 75.41 -30.31 -70.30
N LYS A 644 76.11 -30.97 -69.35
CA LYS A 644 76.66 -32.33 -69.53
C LYS A 644 75.77 -33.44 -68.93
N ILE A 645 74.64 -33.08 -68.31
CA ILE A 645 73.79 -34.00 -67.54
C ILE A 645 72.52 -34.29 -68.34
N ARG A 646 72.21 -35.58 -68.55
CA ARG A 646 70.89 -35.99 -69.05
C ARG A 646 69.85 -35.87 -67.93
N LEU A 647 68.78 -35.14 -68.20
CA LEU A 647 67.67 -34.99 -67.26
C LEU A 647 66.84 -36.28 -67.25
N ALA A 648 66.69 -36.89 -66.08
CA ALA A 648 65.84 -38.06 -65.91
C ALA A 648 64.36 -37.65 -65.82
N ARG A 649 63.47 -38.54 -66.29
CA ARG A 649 62.02 -38.33 -66.19
C ARG A 649 61.59 -37.98 -64.76
N ASN A 650 60.63 -37.07 -64.67
CA ASN A 650 60.05 -36.54 -63.44
C ASN A 650 61.02 -35.85 -62.47
N LYS A 651 62.31 -35.70 -62.81
CA LYS A 651 63.24 -34.87 -62.05
C LYS A 651 63.18 -33.43 -62.55
N LYS A 652 63.37 -32.50 -61.62
CA LYS A 652 63.42 -31.06 -61.91
C LYS A 652 64.87 -30.68 -62.15
N ALA A 653 65.15 -29.96 -63.23
CA ALA A 653 66.37 -29.19 -63.39
C ALA A 653 66.05 -27.70 -63.25
N VAL A 654 66.97 -26.96 -62.63
CA VAL A 654 66.89 -25.51 -62.52
C VAL A 654 67.82 -24.94 -63.59
N MET A 655 67.26 -24.13 -64.48
CA MET A 655 67.98 -23.41 -65.51
C MET A 655 68.15 -21.96 -65.07
N GLU A 656 69.39 -21.51 -65.02
CA GLU A 656 69.77 -20.12 -64.81
C GLU A 656 69.94 -19.42 -66.17
N TYR A 657 70.06 -18.09 -66.17
CA TYR A 657 70.28 -17.37 -67.44
C TYR A 657 71.58 -17.80 -68.12
N SER A 658 71.52 -17.95 -69.44
CA SER A 658 72.54 -18.50 -70.33
C SER A 658 72.65 -20.02 -70.33
N ASP A 659 71.85 -20.73 -69.54
CA ASP A 659 71.78 -22.18 -69.60
C ASP A 659 71.14 -22.66 -70.91
N LYS A 660 71.62 -23.83 -71.35
CA LYS A 660 71.18 -24.51 -72.55
C LYS A 660 70.54 -25.85 -72.21
N LEU A 661 69.42 -26.13 -72.84
CA LEU A 661 68.74 -27.41 -72.79
C LEU A 661 68.66 -27.97 -74.21
N TYR A 662 69.38 -29.05 -74.45
CA TYR A 662 69.31 -29.82 -75.68
C TYR A 662 68.20 -30.86 -75.57
N ILE A 663 67.40 -30.99 -76.61
CA ILE A 663 66.28 -31.93 -76.66
C ILE A 663 66.36 -32.65 -78.01
N THR A 664 66.61 -33.96 -77.95
CA THR A 664 66.38 -34.87 -79.08
C THR A 664 65.01 -35.51 -78.87
N PHE A 665 64.12 -35.34 -79.85
CA PHE A 665 62.73 -35.78 -79.74
C PHE A 665 62.56 -37.29 -79.98
N GLU A 666 61.34 -37.78 -79.75
CA GLU A 666 60.95 -39.19 -79.82
C GLU A 666 61.09 -39.81 -81.22
N ASP A 667 61.19 -38.99 -82.26
CA ASP A 667 61.43 -39.40 -83.64
C ASP A 667 62.91 -39.75 -83.91
N GLY A 668 63.82 -39.39 -82.98
CA GLY A 668 65.26 -39.61 -83.10
C GLY A 668 65.96 -38.75 -84.16
N VAL A 669 65.24 -37.83 -84.82
CA VAL A 669 65.76 -36.99 -85.91
C VAL A 669 65.64 -35.51 -85.57
N THR A 670 64.53 -35.09 -84.96
CA THR A 670 64.32 -33.68 -84.62
C THR A 670 65.12 -33.33 -83.37
N GLU A 671 65.94 -32.28 -83.49
CA GLU A 671 66.80 -31.80 -82.41
C GLU A 671 66.65 -30.29 -82.22
N ILE A 672 66.45 -29.86 -80.97
CA ILE A 672 66.35 -28.44 -80.62
C ILE A 672 67.29 -28.10 -79.45
N GLU A 673 67.93 -26.94 -79.55
CA GLU A 673 68.65 -26.30 -78.44
C GLU A 673 67.81 -25.12 -77.92
N LEU A 674 67.37 -25.20 -76.67
CA LEU A 674 66.70 -24.12 -75.97
C LEU A 674 67.70 -23.36 -75.08
N ARG A 675 67.77 -22.04 -75.23
CA ARG A 675 68.58 -21.16 -74.39
C ARG A 675 67.70 -20.29 -73.51
N TYR A 676 67.87 -20.37 -72.20
CA TYR A 676 67.19 -19.45 -71.29
C TYR A 676 67.99 -18.16 -71.17
N LYS A 677 67.39 -17.01 -71.47
CA LYS A 677 68.07 -15.71 -71.46
C LYS A 677 67.27 -14.69 -70.67
N ALA A 678 67.97 -13.72 -70.09
CA ALA A 678 67.33 -12.54 -69.54
C ALA A 678 66.73 -11.70 -70.68
N ILE A 679 65.56 -11.10 -70.46
CA ILE A 679 65.05 -10.06 -71.35
C ILE A 679 65.88 -8.80 -71.07
N LYS A 680 66.67 -8.34 -72.05
CA LYS A 680 67.34 -7.04 -71.95
C LYS A 680 66.26 -5.95 -72.00
N PRO A 681 66.21 -5.03 -71.02
CA PRO A 681 65.26 -3.92 -71.08
C PRO A 681 65.65 -2.98 -72.22
N ASN A 682 64.86 -2.93 -73.29
CA ASN A 682 64.91 -1.79 -74.22
C ASN A 682 64.16 -0.62 -73.57
N THR A 683 64.80 0.54 -73.65
CA THR A 683 64.51 1.80 -72.98
C THR A 683 63.25 2.50 -73.51
N SER A 684 62.72 3.42 -72.68
CA SER A 684 61.59 4.36 -72.88
C SER A 684 60.22 3.75 -72.52
N VAL A 685 59.39 4.29 -71.62
CA VAL A 685 59.01 5.68 -71.33
C VAL A 685 58.38 5.80 -69.92
N TYR A 686 58.71 6.89 -69.23
CA TYR A 686 58.00 7.63 -68.16
C TYR A 686 57.46 6.93 -66.89
N THR A 687 58.09 7.34 -65.78
CA THR A 687 57.53 7.48 -64.43
C THR A 687 56.40 8.51 -64.40
N ASP A 688 55.36 8.24 -63.61
CA ASP A 688 54.68 9.31 -62.91
C ASP A 688 54.30 8.93 -61.48
N HIS A 689 54.41 9.93 -60.62
CA HIS A 689 54.29 9.90 -59.17
C HIS A 689 52.88 9.49 -58.69
N ILE A 690 52.76 9.06 -57.43
CA ILE A 690 52.08 9.84 -56.37
C ILE A 690 52.12 9.09 -55.04
N GLN A 691 52.51 9.87 -54.02
CA GLN A 691 52.58 9.57 -52.60
C GLN A 691 51.22 9.21 -51.99
N ALA A 692 51.30 8.49 -50.87
CA ALA A 692 50.22 8.38 -49.88
C ALA A 692 49.77 9.75 -49.36
N PRO A 693 48.57 9.82 -48.74
CA PRO A 693 48.59 10.13 -47.32
C PRO A 693 47.66 9.26 -46.47
N THR A 694 48.22 8.93 -45.31
CA THR A 694 47.63 8.86 -43.96
C THR A 694 46.12 9.08 -43.80
N GLY A 695 45.51 8.09 -43.16
CA GLY A 695 44.18 8.08 -42.54
C GLY A 695 43.95 6.73 -41.89
#